data_AF-Q66C38-F1
#
_entry.id   AF-Q66C38-F1
#
_cell.length_a   1.000
_cell.length_b   1.000
_cell.length_c   1.000
_cell.angle_alpha   90.00
_cell.angle_beta   90.00
_cell.angle_gamma   90.00
#
_symmetry.space_group_name_H-M   'P 1'
#
loop_
_entity.id
_entity.type
_entity.pdbx_description
1 polymer ?
#
loop_
_entity_poly.entity_id
_entity_poly.type
_entity_poly.pdbx_seq_one_letter_code
_entity_poly.pdbx_strand_id
1 'polypeptide(L)'
;MSLYRISSLHQAKQLNKNKQLNKTRISKSVVWANIVIQAIFPLSIAFTPAVMAAETVGASDEKPRSASQAEQSTANAATRLASILTNDDSTKQASSIARGTAANAGNEALQKWFNQFGSAKVQLNLDEKLSLKGSQLDVLLPLTDSPDLLTFTQLGGRYIDDRVTLNVGLGQRHFFAQQMLGYNLFVDHDASYSHTRIGVGAEYGRDFINLAANGYVGVSGWKNSPDLDKYDEKVANGFDLRSEAYLPTLPQLGGKLIYEQYFGDEVGLFGVDNRQKNPLAVTLGVNYTPIPLFTVGVDHKMGRAGMNDTRFNLGFNYAFGTPLAHQLDSDAVAIKRSLMGSRYNLVDRNNQIVMKYRKQNRVTLELPARVSGAARQTMPLVANATAQQGIDRIEWEASALTLAGGKITGSGNNWQITLPSYLSGGEGNNTYRISAIAYDTLGNASPVAYSDLVVDSHGVNTNASGLTAAPEILPANASASSVIEFNIKDNANQPITGIADELAFSLELVELPEELAKAKARSVPLKTVSHTLTKITESAPGIYQATLTSGSKPQLINITAQINGVPLADVQTKVTLIADESTATLQTSSLQIITNGSLADDTDANQIRAVVVDAYGNKLSGVQVNFTVGNNAKITETTLSDKQGGVTAAITSTKAGTYTVTAELNGVTQQIDVNFIPDAGTATLDDSDEYKLQWVTNGQVADGESTNSVQLTVVDKFGNTVPGVDVAFTTDIGAIISEVTPTDANGVATAKIISSQAKSHTVKATLNRKEQTVEVNFIADTATAEITANNFTVEVDGQVAGSGTNQVQALVVDKKGNPVANMTVNFTATNGVVAETTSAKTDENGKVTTNLSMTNVGGTISTVTATMINSANVTSTQDKPVIFYPDFTKATLNTPANTYSGFNINSGFPTTGFKNTHFQLSPHGITGANSDYDWVSSHPNVSVSNTGAITLQDNPGGKVTITATWKHDSSKVFTYDFTLNYWVGLYSSTNLSWAQANASCINAGMRLPTNSEVSAGQDVRGVGSLFGEWGNLNAYPSFPTAQIIWTSVDTNDFHIDTGLTHSASNVTLAYMCIK
;
A
#
# COMPACT_ATOMS: atom_id res chain seq x y z
N MET A 1 -35.48 37.03 7.15
CA MET A 1 -35.83 36.17 6.00
C MET A 1 -37.15 35.49 6.31
N SER A 2 -38.16 35.76 5.49
CA SER A 2 -39.60 35.54 5.77
C SER A 2 -40.06 34.09 5.75
N LEU A 3 -41.00 33.81 6.66
CA LEU A 3 -41.96 32.72 6.65
C LEU A 3 -42.86 32.77 5.40
N TYR A 4 -43.26 31.60 4.87
CA TYR A 4 -44.58 31.39 4.27
C TYR A 4 -45.06 29.94 4.40
N ARG A 5 -46.33 29.81 4.80
CA ARG A 5 -47.17 28.59 4.91
C ARG A 5 -47.45 27.98 3.53
N ILE A 6 -47.87 26.70 3.47
CA ILE A 6 -49.27 26.28 3.17
C ILE A 6 -49.42 24.73 3.22
N SER A 7 -50.52 24.36 3.88
CA SER A 7 -51.20 23.09 4.08
C SER A 7 -51.84 22.45 2.83
N SER A 8 -52.04 21.13 2.82
CA SER A 8 -53.40 20.53 2.70
C SER A 8 -53.40 19.00 2.83
N LEU A 9 -54.51 18.50 3.39
CA LEU A 9 -54.82 17.13 3.80
C LEU A 9 -56.11 16.70 3.06
N HIS A 10 -56.30 15.38 2.94
CA HIS A 10 -57.55 14.63 2.63
C HIS A 10 -58.00 14.49 1.16
N GLN A 11 -58.03 13.24 0.67
CA GLN A 11 -59.27 12.43 0.62
C GLN A 11 -58.99 10.97 0.22
N ALA A 12 -59.66 10.05 0.93
CA ALA A 12 -59.72 8.62 0.65
C ALA A 12 -61.01 8.26 -0.11
N LYS A 13 -60.97 7.24 -0.98
CA LYS A 13 -62.13 6.36 -1.21
C LYS A 13 -61.73 4.97 -1.75
N GLN A 14 -62.50 4.00 -1.26
CA GLN A 14 -62.33 2.54 -1.24
C GLN A 14 -62.48 1.82 -2.60
N LEU A 15 -61.85 0.64 -2.74
CA LEU A 15 -62.47 -0.72 -2.80
C LEU A 15 -61.53 -1.74 -3.48
N ASN A 16 -61.09 -2.78 -2.76
CA ASN A 16 -61.48 -4.18 -2.99
C ASN A 16 -60.71 -5.16 -2.08
N LYS A 17 -61.45 -5.90 -1.26
CA LYS A 17 -61.01 -7.09 -0.52
C LYS A 17 -61.14 -8.32 -1.45
N ASN A 18 -60.05 -9.06 -1.65
CA ASN A 18 -59.95 -10.52 -1.52
C ASN A 18 -58.65 -11.05 -2.16
N LYS A 19 -58.06 -12.08 -1.53
CA LYS A 19 -56.76 -12.75 -1.80
C LYS A 19 -55.50 -12.12 -1.18
N GLN A 20 -55.42 -12.12 0.15
CA GLN A 20 -54.13 -12.17 0.86
C GLN A 20 -54.22 -13.08 2.09
N LEU A 21 -54.10 -14.39 1.88
CA LEU A 21 -53.85 -15.38 2.91
C LEU A 21 -52.90 -16.42 2.31
N ASN A 22 -51.58 -16.22 2.53
CA ASN A 22 -50.49 -17.22 2.55
C ASN A 22 -49.07 -16.64 2.37
N LYS A 23 -48.90 -15.35 2.04
CA LYS A 23 -47.56 -14.74 1.94
C LYS A 23 -46.90 -14.42 3.29
N THR A 24 -47.67 -14.34 4.37
CA THR A 24 -47.19 -13.90 5.70
C THR A 24 -46.56 -14.99 6.57
N ARG A 25 -46.78 -16.28 6.29
CA ARG A 25 -46.09 -17.37 7.01
C ARG A 25 -44.64 -17.54 6.56
N ILE A 26 -44.39 -17.45 5.24
CA ILE A 26 -43.06 -17.62 4.65
C ILE A 26 -42.16 -16.43 4.98
N SER A 27 -42.66 -15.18 4.92
CA SER A 27 -41.88 -14.01 5.33
C SER A 27 -41.56 -13.98 6.82
N LYS A 28 -42.48 -14.46 7.68
CA LYS A 28 -42.22 -14.62 9.12
C LYS A 28 -41.20 -15.71 9.41
N SER A 29 -41.18 -16.82 8.66
CA SER A 29 -40.15 -17.87 8.81
C SER A 29 -38.76 -17.40 8.39
N VAL A 30 -38.64 -16.53 7.38
CA VAL A 30 -37.35 -15.92 6.96
C VAL A 30 -36.86 -14.90 8.00
N VAL A 31 -37.78 -14.13 8.60
CA VAL A 31 -37.46 -13.22 9.71
C VAL A 31 -37.04 -14.01 10.96
N TRP A 32 -37.72 -15.12 11.29
CA TRP A 32 -37.31 -16.00 12.39
C TRP A 32 -35.99 -16.71 12.12
N ALA A 33 -35.69 -17.11 10.88
CA ALA A 33 -34.37 -17.64 10.53
C ALA A 33 -33.26 -16.58 10.69
N ASN A 34 -33.53 -15.32 10.33
CA ASN A 34 -32.62 -14.20 10.59
C ASN A 34 -32.45 -13.91 12.09
N ILE A 35 -33.53 -13.97 12.87
CA ILE A 35 -33.51 -13.80 14.33
C ILE A 35 -32.76 -14.97 15.00
N VAL A 36 -32.92 -16.20 14.51
CA VAL A 36 -32.20 -17.38 15.01
C VAL A 36 -30.71 -17.32 14.66
N ILE A 37 -30.34 -16.77 13.49
CA ILE A 37 -28.94 -16.50 13.13
C ILE A 37 -28.33 -15.40 14.01
N GLN A 38 -29.10 -14.35 14.34
CA GLN A 38 -28.69 -13.30 15.27
C GLN A 38 -28.67 -13.76 16.75
N ALA A 39 -29.44 -14.78 17.11
CA ALA A 39 -29.55 -15.30 18.47
C ALA A 39 -28.57 -16.44 18.78
N ILE A 40 -28.14 -17.23 17.77
CA ILE A 40 -27.22 -18.37 17.98
C ILE A 40 -25.74 -17.94 17.98
N PHE A 41 -25.40 -16.72 17.53
CA PHE A 41 -24.02 -16.23 17.56
C PHE A 41 -23.90 -14.79 18.07
N PRO A 42 -23.70 -14.66 19.39
CA PRO A 42 -22.74 -13.71 19.92
C PRO A 42 -21.79 -14.39 20.93
N LEU A 43 -20.49 -14.43 20.59
CA LEU A 43 -19.32 -14.79 21.42
C LEU A 43 -19.12 -16.31 21.71
N SER A 44 -17.93 -16.93 21.71
CA SER A 44 -16.57 -16.55 21.34
C SER A 44 -15.60 -17.76 21.55
N ILE A 45 -14.61 -17.88 20.66
CA ILE A 45 -13.21 -18.37 20.79
C ILE A 45 -12.81 -19.83 21.18
N ALA A 46 -11.78 -20.28 20.44
CA ALA A 46 -10.53 -20.90 20.94
C ALA A 46 -10.48 -22.42 21.10
N PHE A 47 -9.87 -23.07 20.10
CA PHE A 47 -8.77 -24.01 20.33
C PHE A 47 -7.79 -23.96 19.13
N THR A 48 -6.70 -23.22 19.28
CA THR A 48 -5.42 -23.54 18.61
C THR A 48 -4.31 -23.32 19.63
N PRO A 49 -3.52 -24.34 19.97
CA PRO A 49 -2.28 -24.13 20.69
C PRO A 49 -1.23 -23.53 19.74
N ALA A 50 -0.52 -22.53 20.24
CA ALA A 50 0.70 -22.01 19.64
C ALA A 50 1.80 -23.08 19.57
N VAL A 51 2.57 -23.11 18.49
CA VAL A 51 4.04 -22.89 18.42
C VAL A 51 4.50 -23.35 17.03
N MET A 52 5.04 -22.41 16.24
CA MET A 52 6.23 -22.51 15.38
C MET A 52 6.20 -21.32 14.42
N ALA A 53 6.95 -20.29 14.79
CA ALA A 53 7.31 -19.20 13.90
C ALA A 53 8.38 -19.67 12.90
N ALA A 54 8.31 -19.19 11.65
CA ALA A 54 9.49 -18.92 10.83
C ALA A 54 9.10 -18.01 9.64
N GLU A 55 9.54 -16.76 9.75
CA GLU A 55 10.16 -15.92 8.72
C GLU A 55 9.66 -15.91 7.25
N THR A 56 9.22 -14.70 6.86
CA THR A 56 9.53 -13.93 5.64
C THR A 56 9.28 -14.55 4.25
N VAL A 57 8.43 -13.89 3.46
CA VAL A 57 8.74 -13.11 2.24
C VAL A 57 7.41 -12.54 1.68
N GLY A 58 7.41 -11.27 1.29
CA GLY A 58 6.21 -10.53 0.88
C GLY A 58 5.79 -10.71 -0.58
N ALA A 59 4.51 -10.43 -0.85
CA ALA A 59 3.99 -9.84 -2.09
C ALA A 59 2.51 -9.44 -1.95
N SER A 60 2.22 -8.18 -2.30
CA SER A 60 1.01 -7.57 -2.89
C SER A 60 -0.37 -7.61 -2.18
N ASP A 61 -0.78 -6.40 -1.78
CA ASP A 61 -2.11 -5.76 -1.81
C ASP A 61 -3.37 -6.62 -2.00
N GLU A 62 -4.17 -6.76 -0.92
CA GLU A 62 -5.63 -6.63 -0.98
C GLU A 62 -6.22 -6.28 0.41
N LYS A 63 -7.01 -5.21 0.50
CA LYS A 63 -7.64 -4.69 1.73
C LYS A 63 -8.62 -5.71 2.37
N PRO A 64 -8.63 -5.91 3.70
CA PRO A 64 -9.69 -6.68 4.37
C PRO A 64 -11.02 -5.90 4.38
N ARG A 65 -12.13 -6.56 4.01
CA ARG A 65 -13.49 -5.99 4.04
C ARG A 65 -14.10 -6.07 5.45
N SER A 66 -14.93 -5.08 5.80
CA SER A 66 -15.65 -5.02 7.09
C SER A 66 -16.79 -6.05 7.18
N ALA A 67 -17.05 -6.54 8.39
CA ALA A 67 -18.04 -7.59 8.67
C ALA A 67 -19.48 -7.26 8.21
N SER A 68 -19.88 -5.98 8.17
CA SER A 68 -21.23 -5.56 7.81
C SER A 68 -21.58 -5.73 6.32
N GLN A 69 -20.59 -5.68 5.43
CA GLN A 69 -20.81 -5.88 3.99
C GLN A 69 -20.99 -7.36 3.64
N ALA A 70 -20.30 -8.26 4.35
CA ALA A 70 -20.45 -9.71 4.19
C ALA A 70 -21.84 -10.19 4.65
N GLU A 71 -22.36 -9.66 5.76
CA GLU A 71 -23.70 -9.94 6.28
C GLU A 71 -24.82 -9.50 5.31
N GLN A 72 -24.72 -8.28 4.75
CA GLN A 72 -25.67 -7.80 3.74
C GLN A 72 -25.60 -8.60 2.42
N SER A 73 -24.41 -9.04 2.00
CA SER A 73 -24.26 -9.87 0.79
C SER A 73 -24.88 -11.26 0.95
N THR A 74 -24.75 -11.85 2.14
CA THR A 74 -25.28 -13.18 2.49
C THR A 74 -26.81 -13.17 2.60
N ALA A 75 -27.37 -12.14 3.24
CA ALA A 75 -28.82 -11.96 3.34
C ALA A 75 -29.47 -11.75 1.96
N ASN A 76 -28.86 -10.95 1.09
CA ASN A 76 -29.36 -10.72 -0.27
C ASN A 76 -29.26 -11.95 -1.19
N ALA A 77 -28.20 -12.76 -1.06
CA ALA A 77 -28.05 -14.03 -1.77
C ALA A 77 -29.12 -15.05 -1.36
N ALA A 78 -29.33 -15.23 -0.05
CA ALA A 78 -30.35 -16.14 0.49
C ALA A 78 -31.77 -15.74 0.07
N THR A 79 -32.07 -14.43 0.03
CA THR A 79 -33.40 -13.92 -0.37
C THR A 79 -33.67 -14.13 -1.88
N ARG A 80 -32.64 -14.08 -2.73
CA ARG A 80 -32.76 -14.37 -4.18
C ARG A 80 -32.82 -15.86 -4.51
N LEU A 81 -32.11 -16.71 -3.76
CA LEU A 81 -32.25 -18.17 -3.87
C LEU A 81 -33.65 -18.63 -3.45
N ALA A 82 -34.19 -18.03 -2.37
CA ALA A 82 -35.55 -18.30 -1.92
C ALA A 82 -36.62 -17.87 -2.94
N SER A 83 -36.43 -16.77 -3.69
CA SER A 83 -37.41 -16.33 -4.69
C SER A 83 -37.44 -17.19 -5.97
N ILE A 84 -36.34 -17.89 -6.28
CA ILE A 84 -36.25 -18.84 -7.40
C ILE A 84 -36.97 -20.16 -7.07
N LEU A 85 -37.00 -20.57 -5.79
CA LEU A 85 -37.56 -21.85 -5.36
C LEU A 85 -39.03 -21.80 -4.90
N THR A 86 -39.63 -20.60 -4.79
CA THR A 86 -40.96 -20.40 -4.17
C THR A 86 -42.12 -20.12 -5.15
N ASN A 87 -41.89 -20.18 -6.47
CA ASN A 87 -42.97 -20.06 -7.47
C ASN A 87 -43.47 -21.45 -7.93
N ASP A 88 -44.80 -21.61 -7.98
CA ASP A 88 -45.58 -22.86 -8.18
C ASP A 88 -45.33 -23.66 -9.49
N ASP A 89 -44.31 -23.35 -10.30
CA ASP A 89 -44.05 -24.03 -11.59
C ASP A 89 -42.54 -24.35 -11.75
N SER A 90 -41.99 -25.04 -10.74
CA SER A 90 -40.55 -25.35 -10.56
C SER A 90 -39.90 -26.08 -11.74
N THR A 91 -40.66 -26.91 -12.47
CA THR A 91 -40.20 -27.61 -13.67
C THR A 91 -39.91 -26.71 -14.87
N LYS A 92 -40.57 -25.54 -14.99
CA LYS A 92 -40.32 -24.60 -16.09
C LYS A 92 -39.15 -23.66 -15.84
N GLN A 93 -38.73 -23.43 -14.60
CA GLN A 93 -37.61 -22.52 -14.29
C GLN A 93 -36.25 -23.20 -14.14
N ALA A 94 -36.18 -24.48 -13.77
CA ALA A 94 -34.93 -25.24 -13.95
C ALA A 94 -34.46 -25.18 -15.41
N SER A 95 -35.41 -25.23 -16.35
CA SER A 95 -35.15 -25.01 -17.78
C SER A 95 -34.90 -23.54 -18.19
N SER A 96 -35.25 -22.54 -17.37
CA SER A 96 -34.93 -21.12 -17.65
C SER A 96 -33.53 -20.72 -17.16
N ILE A 97 -33.02 -21.36 -16.10
CA ILE A 97 -31.60 -21.21 -15.68
C ILE A 97 -30.69 -21.90 -16.71
N ALA A 98 -31.08 -23.07 -17.21
CA ALA A 98 -30.37 -23.78 -18.28
C ALA A 98 -30.45 -23.06 -19.64
N ARG A 99 -31.51 -22.28 -19.92
CA ARG A 99 -31.63 -21.49 -21.17
C ARG A 99 -31.09 -20.07 -21.07
N GLY A 100 -31.06 -19.47 -19.87
CA GLY A 100 -30.62 -18.09 -19.63
C GLY A 100 -29.10 -17.87 -19.70
N THR A 101 -28.31 -18.94 -19.65
CA THR A 101 -26.85 -18.90 -19.83
C THR A 101 -26.41 -18.93 -21.29
N ALA A 102 -27.31 -19.23 -22.23
CA ALA A 102 -27.02 -19.32 -23.67
C ALA A 102 -27.61 -18.18 -24.52
N ALA A 103 -28.39 -17.25 -23.93
CA ALA A 103 -29.05 -16.19 -24.67
C ALA A 103 -28.74 -14.80 -24.10
N ASN A 104 -27.78 -14.14 -24.75
CA ASN A 104 -27.49 -12.70 -24.77
C ASN A 104 -27.03 -12.00 -23.47
N ALA A 105 -25.88 -11.33 -23.64
CA ALA A 105 -25.23 -10.40 -22.74
C ALA A 105 -26.17 -9.28 -22.24
N GLY A 106 -26.17 -9.04 -20.93
CA GLY A 106 -26.90 -7.92 -20.35
C GLY A 106 -27.13 -8.01 -18.83
N ASN A 107 -26.04 -8.05 -18.03
CA ASN A 107 -26.06 -7.49 -16.67
C ASN A 107 -24.63 -7.46 -16.09
N GLU A 108 -23.93 -6.35 -16.28
CA GLU A 108 -22.63 -6.07 -15.64
C GLU A 108 -22.71 -6.09 -14.10
N ALA A 109 -23.89 -5.83 -13.54
CA ALA A 109 -24.16 -5.92 -12.10
C ALA A 109 -24.23 -7.38 -11.59
N LEU A 110 -24.59 -8.36 -12.42
CA LEU A 110 -24.58 -9.78 -12.05
C LEU A 110 -23.19 -10.39 -12.25
N GLN A 111 -22.47 -10.04 -13.31
CA GLN A 111 -21.08 -10.49 -13.47
C GLN A 111 -20.16 -9.94 -12.37
N LYS A 112 -20.28 -8.66 -11.97
CA LYS A 112 -19.56 -8.14 -10.79
C LYS A 112 -19.98 -8.79 -9.47
N TRP A 113 -21.26 -9.15 -9.33
CA TRP A 113 -21.76 -9.85 -8.16
C TRP A 113 -21.30 -11.31 -8.10
N PHE A 114 -21.16 -11.99 -9.24
CA PHE A 114 -20.73 -13.39 -9.30
C PHE A 114 -19.21 -13.59 -9.32
N ASN A 115 -18.46 -12.62 -9.87
CA ASN A 115 -17.00 -12.65 -9.91
C ASN A 115 -16.34 -12.54 -8.52
N GLN A 116 -17.10 -12.25 -7.46
CA GLN A 116 -16.62 -12.25 -6.07
C GLN A 116 -16.86 -13.59 -5.33
N PHE A 117 -17.37 -14.63 -6.00
CA PHE A 117 -17.75 -15.90 -5.37
C PHE A 117 -16.96 -17.09 -5.94
N GLY A 118 -16.80 -18.16 -5.15
CA GLY A 118 -15.87 -19.26 -5.43
C GLY A 118 -16.41 -20.35 -6.37
N SER A 119 -17.63 -20.87 -6.15
CA SER A 119 -18.20 -21.94 -6.99
C SER A 119 -19.73 -22.10 -6.85
N ALA A 120 -20.41 -22.59 -7.89
CA ALA A 120 -21.81 -23.06 -7.83
C ALA A 120 -22.01 -24.40 -8.53
N LYS A 121 -22.90 -25.23 -7.97
CA LYS A 121 -23.30 -26.51 -8.55
C LYS A 121 -24.82 -26.60 -8.64
N VAL A 122 -25.30 -26.93 -9.83
CA VAL A 122 -26.68 -27.32 -10.10
C VAL A 122 -26.69 -28.81 -10.37
N GLN A 123 -27.47 -29.58 -9.62
CA GLN A 123 -27.60 -31.02 -9.83
C GLN A 123 -29.07 -31.37 -10.07
N LEU A 124 -29.31 -32.05 -11.18
CA LEU A 124 -30.61 -32.58 -11.56
C LEU A 124 -30.54 -34.10 -11.42
N ASN A 125 -31.34 -34.65 -10.52
CA ASN A 125 -31.44 -36.09 -10.32
C ASN A 125 -32.72 -36.60 -10.99
N LEU A 126 -32.62 -37.77 -11.61
CA LEU A 126 -33.75 -38.49 -12.18
C LEU A 126 -33.92 -39.79 -11.39
N ASP A 127 -35.13 -39.99 -10.86
CA ASP A 127 -35.52 -41.26 -10.23
C ASP A 127 -35.83 -42.33 -11.28
N GLU A 128 -36.14 -43.55 -10.83
CA GLU A 128 -36.53 -44.67 -11.71
C GLU A 128 -37.77 -44.38 -12.58
N LYS A 129 -38.55 -43.35 -12.23
CA LYS A 129 -39.75 -42.91 -12.97
C LYS A 129 -39.44 -41.74 -13.93
N LEU A 130 -38.17 -41.39 -14.13
CA LEU A 130 -37.71 -40.27 -14.96
C LEU A 130 -38.30 -38.91 -14.51
N SER A 131 -38.67 -38.79 -13.23
CA SER A 131 -39.21 -37.56 -12.67
C SER A 131 -38.07 -36.65 -12.20
N LEU A 132 -38.24 -35.33 -12.33
CA LEU A 132 -37.29 -34.33 -11.83
C LEU A 132 -37.39 -34.11 -10.30
N LYS A 133 -38.05 -35.03 -9.57
CA LYS A 133 -38.06 -35.09 -8.10
C LYS A 133 -36.63 -35.38 -7.65
N GLY A 134 -35.94 -34.39 -7.10
CA GLY A 134 -34.50 -34.49 -6.85
C GLY A 134 -33.63 -33.32 -7.33
N SER A 135 -34.25 -32.28 -7.92
CA SER A 135 -33.53 -31.07 -8.34
C SER A 135 -32.97 -30.29 -7.14
N GLN A 136 -31.70 -29.90 -7.22
CA GLN A 136 -31.02 -29.15 -6.17
C GLN A 136 -30.07 -28.09 -6.73
N LEU A 137 -29.92 -27.01 -5.97
CA LEU A 137 -29.00 -25.90 -6.23
C LEU A 137 -28.20 -25.63 -4.97
N ASP A 138 -26.88 -25.70 -5.08
CA ASP A 138 -25.94 -25.50 -3.99
C ASP A 138 -24.83 -24.52 -4.42
N VAL A 139 -24.52 -23.54 -3.56
CA VAL A 139 -23.55 -22.47 -3.82
C VAL A 139 -22.62 -22.34 -2.62
N LEU A 140 -21.30 -22.29 -2.86
CA LEU A 140 -20.29 -22.05 -1.84
C LEU A 140 -19.63 -20.69 -2.05
N LEU A 141 -19.59 -19.91 -0.98
CA LEU A 141 -19.09 -18.54 -0.96
C LEU A 141 -17.87 -18.48 -0.03
N PRO A 142 -16.67 -18.17 -0.55
CA PRO A 142 -15.50 -17.91 0.28
C PRO A 142 -15.73 -16.63 1.10
N LEU A 143 -15.56 -16.72 2.42
CA LEU A 143 -15.58 -15.60 3.36
C LEU A 143 -14.15 -15.10 3.65
N THR A 144 -13.20 -16.03 3.70
CA THR A 144 -11.76 -15.74 3.82
C THR A 144 -11.02 -16.78 3.02
N ASP A 145 -10.09 -16.34 2.18
CA ASP A 145 -9.40 -17.21 1.22
C ASP A 145 -7.91 -16.87 1.18
N SER A 146 -7.10 -17.64 1.90
CA SER A 146 -5.64 -17.59 1.88
C SER A 146 -5.08 -18.96 1.50
N PRO A 147 -3.85 -19.09 0.99
CA PRO A 147 -3.30 -20.38 0.54
C PRO A 147 -3.57 -21.55 1.51
N ASP A 148 -3.40 -21.31 2.81
CA ASP A 148 -3.51 -22.34 3.86
C ASP A 148 -4.90 -22.43 4.52
N LEU A 149 -5.82 -21.49 4.27
CA LEU A 149 -7.13 -21.44 4.92
C LEU A 149 -8.23 -20.95 3.99
N LEU A 150 -9.30 -21.74 3.88
CA LEU A 150 -10.57 -21.32 3.29
C LEU A 150 -11.65 -21.32 4.38
N THR A 151 -12.15 -20.14 4.77
CA THR A 151 -13.40 -20.00 5.51
C THR A 151 -14.52 -19.73 4.52
N PHE A 152 -15.62 -20.47 4.57
CA PHE A 152 -16.70 -20.36 3.59
C PHE A 152 -18.09 -20.51 4.22
N THR A 153 -19.09 -19.95 3.55
CA THR A 153 -20.51 -20.26 3.79
C THR A 153 -21.09 -21.00 2.59
N GLN A 154 -21.97 -21.97 2.83
CA GLN A 154 -22.64 -22.75 1.80
C GLN A 154 -24.15 -22.60 1.93
N LEU A 155 -24.80 -22.22 0.83
CA LEU A 155 -26.25 -22.08 0.74
C LEU A 155 -26.78 -23.13 -0.23
N GLY A 156 -27.81 -23.87 0.19
CA GLY A 156 -28.42 -24.92 -0.61
C GLY A 156 -29.94 -24.85 -0.58
N GLY A 157 -30.57 -25.20 -1.69
CA GLY A 157 -32.01 -25.34 -1.81
C GLY A 157 -32.36 -26.52 -2.70
N ARG A 158 -33.30 -27.35 -2.26
CA ARG A 158 -33.70 -28.55 -2.99
C ARG A 158 -35.18 -28.88 -2.80
N TYR A 159 -35.76 -29.50 -3.83
CA TYR A 159 -37.13 -29.99 -3.82
C TYR A 159 -37.15 -31.50 -4.05
N ILE A 160 -37.39 -32.25 -2.97
CA ILE A 160 -37.33 -33.72 -2.93
C ILE A 160 -38.52 -34.20 -2.11
N ASP A 161 -39.21 -35.25 -2.57
CA ASP A 161 -40.37 -35.84 -1.89
C ASP A 161 -41.45 -34.80 -1.50
N ASP A 162 -41.75 -33.90 -2.45
CA ASP A 162 -42.73 -32.82 -2.30
C ASP A 162 -42.42 -31.80 -1.16
N ARG A 163 -41.18 -31.82 -0.65
CA ARG A 163 -40.66 -30.93 0.40
C ARG A 163 -39.60 -29.96 -0.13
N VAL A 164 -39.70 -28.69 0.28
CA VAL A 164 -38.66 -27.67 0.03
C VAL A 164 -37.72 -27.65 1.24
N THR A 165 -36.47 -28.08 1.04
CA THR A 165 -35.44 -28.01 2.07
C THR A 165 -34.44 -26.90 1.74
N LEU A 166 -34.16 -26.05 2.73
CA LEU A 166 -33.14 -25.02 2.69
C LEU A 166 -31.98 -25.42 3.61
N ASN A 167 -30.76 -25.21 3.16
CA ASN A 167 -29.54 -25.56 3.88
C ASN A 167 -28.65 -24.32 3.98
N VAL A 168 -28.18 -24.00 5.18
CA VAL A 168 -27.19 -22.95 5.42
C VAL A 168 -26.07 -23.56 6.24
N GLY A 169 -24.84 -23.44 5.77
CA GLY A 169 -23.67 -23.96 6.49
C GLY A 169 -22.51 -23.00 6.51
N LEU A 170 -21.66 -23.16 7.53
CA LEU A 170 -20.39 -22.47 7.70
C LEU A 170 -19.30 -23.54 7.84
N GLY A 171 -18.17 -23.36 7.17
CA GLY A 171 -17.06 -24.30 7.27
C GLY A 171 -15.70 -23.64 7.12
N GLN A 172 -14.68 -24.36 7.56
CA GLN A 172 -13.28 -24.00 7.39
C GLN A 172 -12.50 -25.20 6.85
N ARG A 173 -11.59 -24.95 5.90
CA ARG A 173 -10.65 -25.92 5.35
C ARG A 173 -9.24 -25.39 5.49
N HIS A 174 -8.40 -26.16 6.15
CA HIS A 174 -6.97 -25.90 6.33
C HIS A 174 -6.18 -26.74 5.34
N PHE A 175 -5.30 -26.10 4.59
CA PHE A 175 -4.45 -26.74 3.59
C PHE A 175 -3.00 -26.75 4.10
N PHE A 176 -2.36 -27.91 4.04
CA PHE A 176 -0.95 -28.05 4.39
C PHE A 176 -0.33 -29.17 3.55
N ALA A 177 0.76 -28.86 2.87
CA ALA A 177 1.35 -29.72 1.84
C ALA A 177 0.30 -30.18 0.80
N GLN A 178 0.16 -31.49 0.56
CA GLN A 178 -0.84 -32.08 -0.36
C GLN A 178 -2.06 -32.65 0.41
N GLN A 179 -2.45 -32.01 1.52
CA GLN A 179 -3.57 -32.46 2.34
C GLN A 179 -4.50 -31.30 2.74
N MET A 180 -5.78 -31.61 2.89
CA MET A 180 -6.78 -30.70 3.43
C MET A 180 -7.48 -31.35 4.63
N LEU A 181 -7.63 -30.59 5.71
CA LEU A 181 -8.52 -30.91 6.83
C LEU A 181 -9.58 -29.84 6.96
N GLY A 182 -10.84 -30.23 7.04
CA GLY A 182 -11.94 -29.30 7.19
C GLY A 182 -12.94 -29.71 8.27
N TYR A 183 -13.68 -28.72 8.74
CA TYR A 183 -14.86 -28.94 9.58
C TYR A 183 -15.97 -27.99 9.16
N ASN A 184 -17.21 -28.44 9.35
CA ASN A 184 -18.38 -27.71 8.91
C ASN A 184 -19.56 -27.86 9.88
N LEU A 185 -20.40 -26.83 9.93
CA LEU A 185 -21.64 -26.76 10.69
C LEU A 185 -22.77 -26.36 9.74
N PHE A 186 -23.86 -27.12 9.73
CA PHE A 186 -25.02 -26.87 8.87
C PHE A 186 -26.32 -26.82 9.67
N VAL A 187 -27.21 -25.92 9.26
CA VAL A 187 -28.62 -25.90 9.65
C VAL A 187 -29.44 -26.22 8.42
N ASP A 188 -30.22 -27.30 8.50
CA ASP A 188 -31.15 -27.68 7.45
C ASP A 188 -32.58 -27.46 7.94
N HIS A 189 -33.37 -26.77 7.14
CA HIS A 189 -34.76 -26.44 7.43
C HIS A 189 -35.67 -26.91 6.30
N ASP A 190 -36.58 -27.82 6.62
CA ASP A 190 -37.74 -28.13 5.79
C ASP A 190 -38.73 -26.96 5.90
N ALA A 191 -38.83 -26.15 4.85
CA ALA A 191 -39.73 -25.00 4.79
C ALA A 191 -41.19 -25.39 4.55
N SER A 192 -41.45 -26.60 4.01
CA SER A 192 -42.81 -27.09 3.76
C SER A 192 -43.53 -27.41 5.07
N TYR A 193 -42.85 -28.09 6.00
CA TYR A 193 -43.44 -28.59 7.24
C TYR A 193 -42.70 -28.17 8.52
N SER A 194 -41.71 -27.29 8.38
CA SER A 194 -41.01 -26.60 9.47
C SER A 194 -40.18 -27.55 10.36
N HIS A 195 -39.58 -28.59 9.80
CA HIS A 195 -38.62 -29.43 10.53
C HIS A 195 -37.20 -28.88 10.43
N THR A 196 -36.42 -28.95 11.51
CA THR A 196 -35.06 -28.41 11.56
C THR A 196 -34.10 -29.44 12.12
N ARG A 197 -32.92 -29.55 11.52
CA ARG A 197 -31.77 -30.29 12.07
C ARG A 197 -30.49 -29.49 12.00
N ILE A 198 -29.58 -29.82 12.92
CA ILE A 198 -28.21 -29.34 12.92
C ILE A 198 -27.32 -30.50 12.47
N GLY A 199 -26.38 -30.22 11.57
CA GLY A 199 -25.35 -31.15 11.13
C GLY A 199 -23.97 -30.64 11.49
N VAL A 200 -23.09 -31.51 11.98
CA VAL A 200 -21.66 -31.22 12.20
C VAL A 200 -20.85 -32.22 11.40
N GLY A 201 -19.88 -31.73 10.63
CA GLY A 201 -19.08 -32.55 9.73
C GLY A 201 -17.58 -32.29 9.84
N ALA A 202 -16.80 -33.30 9.46
CA ALA A 202 -15.36 -33.22 9.27
C ALA A 202 -15.00 -33.74 7.87
N GLU A 203 -13.98 -33.14 7.26
CA GLU A 203 -13.53 -33.41 5.89
C GLU A 203 -12.02 -33.68 5.88
N TYR A 204 -11.59 -34.62 5.05
CA TYR A 204 -10.19 -34.88 4.73
C TYR A 204 -10.04 -35.04 3.21
N GLY A 205 -9.10 -34.31 2.61
CA GLY A 205 -8.88 -34.33 1.16
C GLY A 205 -7.41 -34.51 0.76
N ARG A 206 -7.19 -35.16 -0.38
CA ARG A 206 -5.95 -35.21 -1.18
C ARG A 206 -6.31 -35.12 -2.67
N ASP A 207 -5.31 -35.04 -3.54
CA ASP A 207 -5.46 -34.84 -5.00
C ASP A 207 -6.39 -35.81 -5.74
N PHE A 208 -6.68 -36.99 -5.18
CA PHE A 208 -7.52 -38.00 -5.84
C PHE A 208 -8.50 -38.68 -4.89
N ILE A 209 -8.62 -38.21 -3.64
CA ILE A 209 -9.52 -38.81 -2.64
C ILE A 209 -10.04 -37.75 -1.68
N ASN A 210 -11.35 -37.77 -1.45
CA ASN A 210 -12.06 -36.98 -0.45
C ASN A 210 -12.82 -37.90 0.48
N LEU A 211 -12.69 -37.64 1.78
CA LEU A 211 -13.38 -38.34 2.86
C LEU A 211 -14.19 -37.32 3.67
N ALA A 212 -15.44 -37.66 3.99
CA ALA A 212 -16.27 -36.83 4.85
C ALA A 212 -17.02 -37.69 5.87
N ALA A 213 -17.18 -37.17 7.07
CA ALA A 213 -17.97 -37.77 8.14
C ALA A 213 -18.92 -36.70 8.71
N ASN A 214 -20.22 -36.96 8.71
CA ASN A 214 -21.22 -35.99 9.15
C ASN A 214 -22.20 -36.61 10.15
N GLY A 215 -22.46 -35.93 11.26
CA GLY A 215 -23.50 -36.27 12.23
C GLY A 215 -24.69 -35.33 12.14
N TYR A 216 -25.89 -35.84 12.37
CA TYR A 216 -27.17 -35.11 12.27
C TYR A 216 -28.01 -35.25 13.53
N VAL A 217 -28.45 -34.12 14.07
CA VAL A 217 -29.34 -34.06 15.24
C VAL A 217 -30.59 -33.24 14.91
N GLY A 218 -31.76 -33.87 15.05
CA GLY A 218 -33.05 -33.22 14.89
C GLY A 218 -33.39 -32.32 16.09
N VAL A 219 -33.51 -31.02 15.85
CA VAL A 219 -33.80 -30.02 16.90
C VAL A 219 -35.27 -29.61 16.96
N SER A 220 -36.06 -29.90 15.93
CA SER A 220 -37.52 -29.72 15.98
C SER A 220 -38.21 -30.87 16.74
N GLY A 221 -39.31 -30.53 17.43
CA GLY A 221 -40.17 -31.51 18.13
C GLY A 221 -40.99 -32.39 17.19
N TRP A 222 -41.79 -33.29 17.78
CA TRP A 222 -42.80 -34.06 17.05
C TRP A 222 -43.91 -33.14 16.54
N LYS A 223 -44.33 -33.34 15.29
CA LYS A 223 -45.40 -32.58 14.62
C LYS A 223 -46.34 -33.55 13.92
N ASN A 224 -47.59 -33.15 13.67
CA ASN A 224 -48.51 -33.97 12.89
C ASN A 224 -47.94 -34.23 11.48
N SER A 225 -47.95 -35.48 11.02
CA SER A 225 -47.40 -35.85 9.72
C SER A 225 -48.37 -35.49 8.60
N PRO A 226 -47.92 -34.74 7.57
CA PRO A 226 -48.71 -34.49 6.35
C PRO A 226 -48.75 -35.71 5.42
N ASP A 227 -47.77 -36.61 5.53
CA ASP A 227 -47.59 -37.75 4.62
C ASP A 227 -48.26 -39.03 5.14
N LEU A 228 -48.60 -39.10 6.44
CA LEU A 228 -49.21 -40.27 7.09
C LEU A 228 -50.35 -39.86 8.03
N ASP A 229 -51.56 -40.36 7.75
CA ASP A 229 -52.73 -40.15 8.60
C ASP A 229 -52.55 -40.81 9.98
N LYS A 230 -52.87 -40.08 11.06
CA LYS A 230 -52.74 -40.50 12.47
C LYS A 230 -51.31 -40.77 12.95
N TYR A 231 -50.32 -40.14 12.35
CA TYR A 231 -48.92 -40.21 12.80
C TYR A 231 -48.38 -38.82 13.14
N ASP A 232 -47.49 -38.74 14.14
CA ASP A 232 -46.58 -37.62 14.28
C ASP A 232 -45.25 -37.95 13.56
N GLU A 233 -44.58 -36.94 13.01
CA GLU A 233 -43.24 -37.02 12.45
C GLU A 233 -42.24 -36.10 13.19
N LYS A 234 -40.98 -36.50 13.20
CA LYS A 234 -39.83 -35.74 13.74
C LYS A 234 -38.59 -36.07 12.91
N VAL A 235 -37.60 -35.18 12.88
CA VAL A 235 -36.31 -35.50 12.25
C VAL A 235 -35.61 -36.66 12.98
N ALA A 236 -35.09 -37.62 12.22
CA ALA A 236 -34.29 -38.72 12.73
C ALA A 236 -32.85 -38.25 12.99
N ASN A 237 -32.27 -38.71 14.10
CA ASN A 237 -30.83 -38.54 14.33
C ASN A 237 -30.08 -39.62 13.54
N GLY A 238 -28.88 -39.29 13.05
CA GLY A 238 -28.09 -40.24 12.28
C GLY A 238 -26.72 -39.68 11.93
N PHE A 239 -25.96 -40.44 11.15
CA PHE A 239 -24.68 -40.01 10.61
C PHE A 239 -24.44 -40.63 9.25
N ASP A 240 -23.51 -40.04 8.49
CA ASP A 240 -22.96 -40.65 7.28
C ASP A 240 -21.44 -40.58 7.24
N LEU A 241 -20.86 -41.51 6.49
CA LEU A 241 -19.46 -41.58 6.11
C LEU A 241 -19.41 -41.67 4.59
N ARG A 242 -18.60 -40.82 3.97
CA ARG A 242 -18.53 -40.67 2.52
C ARG A 242 -17.09 -40.71 2.06
N SER A 243 -16.87 -41.43 0.97
CA SER A 243 -15.60 -41.47 0.27
C SER A 243 -15.85 -41.29 -1.22
N GLU A 244 -15.16 -40.32 -1.81
CA GLU A 244 -15.12 -40.13 -3.26
C GLU A 244 -13.66 -40.20 -3.70
N ALA A 245 -13.37 -41.03 -4.70
CA ALA A 245 -12.02 -41.22 -5.21
C ALA A 245 -12.00 -41.21 -6.73
N TYR A 246 -10.91 -40.71 -7.30
CA TYR A 246 -10.73 -40.53 -8.73
C TYR A 246 -9.51 -41.29 -9.21
N LEU A 247 -9.55 -41.81 -10.43
CA LEU A 247 -8.38 -42.50 -11.00
C LEU A 247 -7.34 -41.46 -11.44
N PRO A 248 -6.10 -41.47 -10.91
CA PRO A 248 -5.09 -40.48 -11.29
C PRO A 248 -4.73 -40.53 -12.79
N THR A 249 -4.76 -41.72 -13.39
CA THR A 249 -4.48 -41.94 -14.82
C THR A 249 -5.69 -41.71 -15.72
N LEU A 250 -6.89 -41.61 -15.14
CA LEU A 250 -8.12 -41.27 -15.86
C LEU A 250 -8.97 -40.32 -15.00
N PRO A 251 -8.55 -39.04 -14.87
CA PRO A 251 -9.21 -38.09 -13.99
C PRO A 251 -10.63 -37.76 -14.39
N GLN A 252 -11.19 -38.29 -15.48
CA GLN A 252 -12.61 -38.15 -15.77
C GLN A 252 -13.47 -39.18 -15.02
N LEU A 253 -12.92 -40.32 -14.59
CA LEU A 253 -13.67 -41.40 -13.94
C LEU A 253 -13.50 -41.38 -12.42
N GLY A 254 -14.60 -41.45 -11.67
CA GLY A 254 -14.64 -41.43 -10.21
C GLY A 254 -15.55 -42.50 -9.62
N GLY A 255 -15.22 -42.93 -8.41
CA GLY A 255 -16.01 -43.85 -7.61
C GLY A 255 -16.44 -43.20 -6.31
N LYS A 256 -17.61 -43.62 -5.82
CA LYS A 256 -18.22 -43.12 -4.59
C LYS A 256 -18.68 -44.27 -3.71
N LEU A 257 -18.37 -44.18 -2.41
CA LEU A 257 -18.84 -45.10 -1.38
C LEU A 257 -19.47 -44.27 -0.25
N ILE A 258 -20.70 -44.58 0.11
CA ILE A 258 -21.43 -43.93 1.21
C ILE A 258 -21.93 -44.98 2.17
N TYR A 259 -21.76 -44.75 3.47
CA TYR A 259 -22.42 -45.48 4.54
C TYR A 259 -23.27 -44.51 5.36
N GLU A 260 -24.54 -44.83 5.60
CA GLU A 260 -25.44 -44.00 6.40
C GLU A 260 -26.25 -44.84 7.39
N GLN A 261 -26.45 -44.31 8.60
CA GLN A 261 -27.20 -44.96 9.69
C GLN A 261 -28.08 -43.93 10.40
N TYR A 262 -29.35 -44.26 10.59
CA TYR A 262 -30.30 -43.42 11.33
C TYR A 262 -30.93 -44.21 12.47
N PHE A 263 -31.44 -43.48 13.48
CA PHE A 263 -31.94 -44.04 14.74
C PHE A 263 -33.41 -43.67 15.02
N GLY A 264 -34.21 -44.68 15.37
CA GLY A 264 -35.64 -44.56 15.67
C GLY A 264 -36.41 -45.86 15.36
N ASP A 265 -37.65 -45.95 15.84
CA ASP A 265 -38.48 -47.15 15.65
C ASP A 265 -39.14 -47.22 14.26
N GLU A 266 -39.62 -46.10 13.72
CA GLU A 266 -40.18 -46.00 12.37
C GLU A 266 -39.47 -44.89 11.57
N VAL A 267 -38.30 -45.18 11.00
CA VAL A 267 -37.48 -44.20 10.25
C VAL A 267 -37.60 -44.44 8.75
N GLY A 268 -37.92 -43.40 7.97
CA GLY A 268 -38.12 -43.46 6.51
C GLY A 268 -36.84 -43.20 5.70
N LEU A 269 -35.83 -44.07 5.79
CA LEU A 269 -34.55 -43.88 5.05
C LEU A 269 -34.67 -44.09 3.53
N PHE A 270 -35.63 -44.92 3.11
CA PHE A 270 -35.95 -45.27 1.72
C PHE A 270 -37.35 -44.79 1.33
N GLY A 271 -37.76 -43.64 1.87
CA GLY A 271 -39.09 -43.06 1.69
C GLY A 271 -40.05 -43.36 2.85
N VAL A 272 -41.13 -42.57 2.90
CA VAL A 272 -42.14 -42.61 3.98
C VAL A 272 -42.86 -43.94 4.08
N ASP A 273 -43.06 -44.67 2.98
CA ASP A 273 -43.75 -45.97 3.00
C ASP A 273 -42.87 -47.13 3.49
N ASN A 274 -41.55 -46.95 3.43
CA ASN A 274 -40.56 -47.98 3.74
C ASN A 274 -39.88 -47.72 5.10
N ARG A 275 -40.68 -47.51 6.14
CA ARG A 275 -40.18 -47.20 7.50
C ARG A 275 -39.57 -48.43 8.16
N GLN A 276 -38.41 -48.25 8.78
CA GLN A 276 -37.67 -49.34 9.43
C GLN A 276 -37.14 -48.89 10.80
N LYS A 277 -36.86 -49.86 11.67
CA LYS A 277 -36.18 -49.62 12.94
C LYS A 277 -34.67 -49.53 12.74
N ASN A 278 -34.09 -48.40 13.15
CA ASN A 278 -32.66 -48.09 13.01
C ASN A 278 -32.07 -48.46 11.63
N PRO A 279 -32.59 -47.90 10.53
CA PRO A 279 -32.18 -48.28 9.18
C PRO A 279 -30.74 -47.85 8.89
N LEU A 280 -30.12 -48.62 8.01
CA LEU A 280 -28.82 -48.32 7.42
C LEU A 280 -28.87 -48.47 5.91
N ALA A 281 -27.97 -47.78 5.23
CA ALA A 281 -27.75 -47.96 3.80
C ALA A 281 -26.28 -47.83 3.41
N VAL A 282 -25.90 -48.56 2.35
CA VAL A 282 -24.62 -48.45 1.67
C VAL A 282 -24.88 -48.05 0.22
N THR A 283 -24.25 -46.98 -0.25
CA THR A 283 -24.38 -46.53 -1.64
C THR A 283 -23.06 -46.73 -2.36
N LEU A 284 -23.11 -47.37 -3.53
CA LEU A 284 -22.01 -47.45 -4.49
C LEU A 284 -22.34 -46.58 -5.70
N GLY A 285 -21.45 -45.67 -6.06
CA GLY A 285 -21.63 -44.76 -7.17
C GLY A 285 -20.44 -44.74 -8.12
N VAL A 286 -20.72 -44.54 -9.41
CA VAL A 286 -19.72 -44.27 -10.44
C VAL A 286 -20.07 -42.98 -11.14
N ASN A 287 -19.09 -42.08 -11.29
CA ASN A 287 -19.27 -40.81 -11.99
C ASN A 287 -18.22 -40.58 -13.08
N TYR A 288 -18.64 -39.91 -14.15
CA TYR A 288 -17.83 -39.53 -15.30
C TYR A 288 -17.96 -38.03 -15.56
N THR A 289 -16.84 -37.32 -15.48
CA THR A 289 -16.72 -35.88 -15.69
C THR A 289 -15.89 -35.63 -16.95
N PRO A 290 -16.50 -35.57 -18.15
CA PRO A 290 -15.76 -35.35 -19.39
C PRO A 290 -15.07 -33.97 -19.45
N ILE A 291 -15.69 -32.96 -18.83
CA ILE A 291 -15.20 -31.58 -18.73
C ILE A 291 -15.58 -31.02 -17.34
N PRO A 292 -14.85 -30.05 -16.77
CA PRO A 292 -15.13 -29.49 -15.45
C PRO A 292 -16.60 -29.05 -15.26
N LEU A 293 -17.22 -28.52 -16.32
CA LEU A 293 -18.59 -28.01 -16.32
C LEU A 293 -19.66 -29.11 -16.14
N PHE A 294 -19.38 -30.37 -16.49
CA PHE A 294 -20.41 -31.40 -16.62
C PHE A 294 -20.01 -32.75 -16.02
N THR A 295 -20.89 -33.34 -15.22
CA THR A 295 -20.70 -34.67 -14.62
C THR A 295 -21.94 -35.52 -14.80
N VAL A 296 -21.77 -36.77 -15.22
CA VAL A 296 -22.83 -37.80 -15.23
C VAL A 296 -22.47 -38.86 -14.21
N GLY A 297 -23.44 -39.39 -13.46
CA GLY A 297 -23.16 -40.49 -12.53
C GLY A 297 -24.36 -41.39 -12.29
N VAL A 298 -24.09 -42.60 -11.83
CA VAL A 298 -25.10 -43.57 -11.40
C VAL A 298 -24.77 -44.00 -9.98
N ASP A 299 -25.74 -43.86 -9.08
CA ASP A 299 -25.66 -44.29 -7.70
C ASP A 299 -26.63 -45.45 -7.45
N HIS A 300 -26.17 -46.50 -6.78
CA HIS A 300 -27.01 -47.62 -6.32
C HIS A 300 -26.92 -47.74 -4.80
N LYS A 301 -28.02 -47.40 -4.12
CA LYS A 301 -28.17 -47.43 -2.66
C LYS A 301 -28.82 -48.74 -2.25
N MET A 302 -28.24 -49.42 -1.27
CA MET A 302 -28.67 -50.74 -0.77
C MET A 302 -28.89 -50.66 0.74
N GLY A 303 -30.00 -51.23 1.24
CA GLY A 303 -30.37 -51.23 2.65
C GLY A 303 -30.78 -52.60 3.17
N ARG A 304 -31.22 -52.64 4.44
CA ARG A 304 -31.77 -53.85 5.04
C ARG A 304 -33.12 -54.23 4.41
N ALA A 305 -33.47 -55.51 4.52
CA ALA A 305 -34.72 -56.07 4.00
C ALA A 305 -34.92 -55.93 2.48
N GLY A 306 -33.83 -55.96 1.71
CA GLY A 306 -33.89 -55.94 0.24
C GLY A 306 -34.20 -54.56 -0.37
N MET A 307 -34.17 -53.49 0.44
CA MET A 307 -34.37 -52.13 -0.04
C MET A 307 -33.23 -51.71 -0.97
N ASN A 308 -33.57 -51.24 -2.17
CA ASN A 308 -32.64 -50.65 -3.12
C ASN A 308 -33.22 -49.39 -3.76
N ASP A 309 -32.35 -48.48 -4.19
CA ASP A 309 -32.71 -47.24 -4.88
C ASP A 309 -31.58 -46.91 -5.88
N THR A 310 -31.92 -46.83 -7.17
CA THR A 310 -30.96 -46.49 -8.24
C THR A 310 -31.25 -45.11 -8.80
N ARG A 311 -30.23 -44.24 -8.81
CA ARG A 311 -30.37 -42.84 -9.24
C ARG A 311 -29.41 -42.48 -10.37
N PHE A 312 -29.94 -41.79 -11.38
CA PHE A 312 -29.16 -41.21 -12.46
C PHE A 312 -28.95 -39.72 -12.18
N ASN A 313 -27.69 -39.30 -12.08
CA ASN A 313 -27.28 -37.95 -11.70
C ASN A 313 -26.76 -37.18 -12.92
N LEU A 314 -27.30 -35.99 -13.16
CA LEU A 314 -26.81 -35.03 -14.14
C LEU A 314 -26.38 -33.74 -13.44
N GLY A 315 -25.07 -33.47 -13.40
CA GLY A 315 -24.49 -32.34 -12.70
C GLY A 315 -23.92 -31.28 -13.64
N PHE A 316 -24.30 -30.02 -13.41
CA PHE A 316 -23.71 -28.82 -14.01
C PHE A 316 -22.92 -28.07 -12.93
N ASN A 317 -21.59 -28.00 -13.07
CA ASN A 317 -20.68 -27.41 -12.08
C ASN A 317 -20.02 -26.16 -12.66
N TYR A 318 -20.45 -24.98 -12.24
CA TYR A 318 -19.91 -23.72 -12.74
C TYR A 318 -18.97 -23.10 -11.71
N ALA A 319 -17.70 -22.93 -12.08
CA ALA A 319 -16.71 -22.22 -11.26
C ALA A 319 -16.71 -20.74 -11.65
N PHE A 320 -17.09 -19.86 -10.73
CA PHE A 320 -17.05 -18.42 -10.96
C PHE A 320 -15.59 -17.93 -10.98
N GLY A 321 -15.29 -16.91 -11.77
CA GLY A 321 -13.92 -16.41 -11.95
C GLY A 321 -13.00 -17.28 -12.82
N THR A 322 -13.38 -18.54 -13.11
CA THR A 322 -12.61 -19.40 -14.03
C THR A 322 -13.06 -19.15 -15.47
N PRO A 323 -12.15 -18.84 -16.42
CA PRO A 323 -12.53 -18.63 -17.82
C PRO A 323 -13.30 -19.82 -18.39
N LEU A 324 -14.37 -19.56 -19.16
CA LEU A 324 -15.23 -20.61 -19.72
C LEU A 324 -14.43 -21.65 -20.53
N ALA A 325 -13.35 -21.22 -21.21
CA ALA A 325 -12.45 -22.12 -21.92
C ALA A 325 -11.86 -23.22 -21.03
N HIS A 326 -11.43 -22.89 -19.81
CA HIS A 326 -10.93 -23.86 -18.84
C HIS A 326 -12.04 -24.76 -18.28
N GLN A 327 -13.29 -24.30 -18.25
CA GLN A 327 -14.42 -25.10 -17.77
C GLN A 327 -14.94 -26.10 -18.83
N LEU A 328 -14.66 -25.83 -20.10
CA LEU A 328 -14.99 -26.69 -21.25
C LEU A 328 -13.80 -27.56 -21.71
N ASP A 329 -12.63 -27.42 -21.09
CA ASP A 329 -11.43 -28.19 -21.39
C ASP A 329 -11.43 -29.53 -20.64
N SER A 330 -11.24 -30.64 -21.35
CA SER A 330 -11.21 -31.98 -20.75
C SER A 330 -9.96 -32.21 -19.90
N ASP A 331 -8.83 -31.59 -20.24
CA ASP A 331 -7.58 -31.74 -19.51
C ASP A 331 -7.62 -31.01 -18.15
N ALA A 332 -8.44 -29.96 -18.07
CA ALA A 332 -8.68 -29.22 -16.82
C ALA A 332 -9.45 -30.03 -15.77
N VAL A 333 -9.99 -31.22 -16.10
CA VAL A 333 -10.61 -32.12 -15.11
C VAL A 333 -9.58 -32.62 -14.10
N ALA A 334 -8.35 -32.90 -14.54
CA ALA A 334 -7.26 -33.31 -13.65
C ALA A 334 -6.94 -32.21 -12.63
N ILE A 335 -6.90 -30.96 -13.09
CA ILE A 335 -6.66 -29.79 -12.24
C ILE A 335 -7.82 -29.60 -11.26
N LYS A 336 -9.08 -29.71 -11.72
CA LYS A 336 -10.29 -29.64 -10.86
C LYS A 336 -10.26 -30.67 -9.73
N ARG A 337 -9.75 -31.87 -10.00
CA ARG A 337 -9.72 -32.97 -9.02
C ARG A 337 -8.52 -32.90 -8.07
N SER A 338 -7.46 -32.15 -8.42
CA SER A 338 -6.36 -31.84 -7.51
C SER A 338 -6.86 -31.14 -6.23
N LEU A 339 -6.05 -31.13 -5.18
CA LEU A 339 -6.38 -30.46 -3.93
C LEU A 339 -6.60 -28.95 -4.13
N MET A 340 -5.81 -28.32 -4.99
CA MET A 340 -5.96 -26.91 -5.34
C MET A 340 -7.26 -26.64 -6.12
N GLY A 341 -7.59 -27.50 -7.09
CA GLY A 341 -8.83 -27.33 -7.86
C GLY A 341 -10.10 -27.70 -7.10
N SER A 342 -9.99 -28.61 -6.11
CA SER A 342 -11.10 -29.03 -5.25
C SER A 342 -11.33 -28.12 -4.05
N ARG A 343 -10.49 -27.07 -3.89
CA ARG A 343 -10.56 -26.08 -2.81
C ARG A 343 -11.98 -25.54 -2.58
N TYR A 344 -12.70 -25.23 -3.66
CA TYR A 344 -14.06 -24.68 -3.62
C TYR A 344 -15.16 -25.73 -3.85
N ASN A 345 -14.87 -27.03 -3.75
CA ASN A 345 -15.91 -28.05 -3.86
C ASN A 345 -16.92 -27.91 -2.71
N LEU A 346 -18.18 -28.22 -2.97
CA LEU A 346 -19.21 -28.26 -1.92
C LEU A 346 -18.86 -29.31 -0.85
N VAL A 347 -19.35 -29.10 0.36
CA VAL A 347 -19.25 -30.09 1.45
C VAL A 347 -20.03 -31.35 1.09
N ASP A 348 -19.39 -32.52 1.13
CA ASP A 348 -20.05 -33.81 0.88
C ASP A 348 -20.75 -34.32 2.14
N ARG A 349 -22.09 -34.29 2.10
CA ARG A 349 -22.98 -34.65 3.20
C ARG A 349 -24.35 -35.07 2.68
N ASN A 350 -25.15 -35.78 3.48
CA ASN A 350 -26.56 -35.99 3.17
C ASN A 350 -27.32 -34.68 3.43
N ASN A 351 -27.73 -33.99 2.37
CA ASN A 351 -28.50 -32.76 2.48
C ASN A 351 -30.02 -32.99 2.57
N GLN A 352 -30.50 -34.22 2.44
CA GLN A 352 -31.92 -34.59 2.61
C GLN A 352 -32.22 -34.93 4.08
N ILE A 353 -33.29 -34.34 4.62
CA ILE A 353 -33.73 -34.59 6.00
C ILE A 353 -34.45 -35.95 6.06
N VAL A 354 -33.93 -36.86 6.88
CA VAL A 354 -34.56 -38.17 7.13
C VAL A 354 -35.52 -38.04 8.30
N MET A 355 -36.75 -38.51 8.12
CA MET A 355 -37.82 -38.43 9.13
C MET A 355 -38.00 -39.74 9.89
N LYS A 356 -38.48 -39.62 11.13
CA LYS A 356 -39.00 -40.71 11.95
C LYS A 356 -40.44 -40.42 12.37
N TYR A 357 -41.22 -41.48 12.54
CA TYR A 357 -42.65 -41.43 12.75
C TYR A 357 -43.05 -42.12 14.06
N ARG A 358 -44.21 -41.75 14.60
CA ARG A 358 -44.88 -42.47 15.69
C ARG A 358 -46.39 -42.36 15.55
N LYS A 359 -47.13 -43.42 15.88
CA LYS A 359 -48.61 -43.41 15.84
C LYS A 359 -49.19 -42.48 16.92
N GLN A 360 -50.22 -41.71 16.57
CA GLN A 360 -50.98 -40.88 17.51
C GLN A 360 -51.94 -41.79 18.30
N ASN A 361 -51.81 -41.83 19.64
CA ASN A 361 -52.77 -42.46 20.54
C ASN A 361 -53.06 -41.49 21.69
N ARG A 362 -54.30 -41.05 21.87
CA ARG A 362 -54.67 -40.05 22.89
C ARG A 362 -55.92 -40.46 23.65
N VAL A 363 -55.77 -41.49 24.49
CA VAL A 363 -56.57 -41.66 25.73
C VAL A 363 -55.63 -41.32 26.87
N THR A 364 -55.90 -40.24 27.60
CA THR A 364 -55.07 -39.80 28.73
C THR A 364 -55.92 -39.77 29.99
N LEU A 365 -55.34 -40.26 31.09
CA LEU A 365 -55.91 -40.16 32.42
C LEU A 365 -54.84 -39.58 33.35
N GLU A 366 -55.15 -38.45 33.97
CA GLU A 366 -54.31 -37.84 35.01
C GLU A 366 -54.99 -37.93 36.37
N LEU A 367 -54.22 -38.38 37.36
CA LEU A 367 -54.58 -38.34 38.77
C LEU A 367 -53.62 -37.39 39.51
N PRO A 368 -54.06 -36.76 40.61
CA PRO A 368 -53.14 -36.08 41.52
C PRO A 368 -52.10 -37.08 42.02
N ALA A 369 -50.82 -36.71 42.03
CA ALA A 369 -49.76 -37.63 42.45
C ALA A 369 -49.92 -38.06 43.93
N ARG A 370 -50.47 -37.17 44.77
CA ARG A 370 -50.73 -37.41 46.18
C ARG A 370 -51.97 -36.63 46.63
N VAL A 371 -52.78 -37.25 47.48
CA VAL A 371 -53.94 -36.63 48.14
C VAL A 371 -53.85 -36.92 49.64
N SER A 372 -53.98 -35.89 50.48
CA SER A 372 -53.86 -36.02 51.94
C SER A 372 -55.11 -35.52 52.64
N GLY A 373 -55.46 -36.14 53.76
CA GLY A 373 -56.47 -35.59 54.66
C GLY A 373 -56.70 -36.38 55.93
N ALA A 374 -57.68 -35.93 56.70
CA ALA A 374 -57.95 -36.46 58.02
C ALA A 374 -58.54 -37.86 57.97
N ALA A 375 -58.30 -38.64 59.03
CA ALA A 375 -58.93 -39.93 59.23
C ALA A 375 -60.45 -39.86 59.01
N ARG A 376 -61.01 -40.77 58.21
CA ARG A 376 -62.45 -40.87 57.87
C ARG A 376 -63.02 -39.71 57.04
N GLN A 377 -62.20 -38.76 56.61
CA GLN A 377 -62.64 -37.65 55.77
C GLN A 377 -63.06 -38.16 54.38
N THR A 378 -64.15 -37.61 53.84
CA THR A 378 -64.53 -37.81 52.43
C THR A 378 -64.23 -36.55 51.63
N MET A 379 -63.53 -36.71 50.51
CA MET A 379 -63.01 -35.62 49.69
C MET A 379 -63.15 -35.93 48.20
N PRO A 380 -63.21 -34.91 47.32
CA PRO A 380 -63.24 -35.12 45.88
C PRO A 380 -61.90 -35.68 45.36
N LEU A 381 -61.97 -36.60 44.39
CA LEU A 381 -60.83 -37.14 43.66
C LEU A 381 -60.98 -36.76 42.19
N VAL A 382 -60.13 -35.85 41.72
CA VAL A 382 -60.20 -35.35 40.33
C VAL A 382 -59.50 -36.34 39.42
N ALA A 383 -60.25 -37.07 38.61
CA ALA A 383 -59.72 -37.96 37.57
C ALA A 383 -59.97 -37.32 36.20
N ASN A 384 -58.93 -36.72 35.61
CA ASN A 384 -59.09 -35.97 34.36
C ASN A 384 -58.80 -36.90 33.16
N ALA A 385 -59.86 -37.54 32.66
CA ALA A 385 -59.79 -38.41 31.51
C ALA A 385 -60.19 -37.66 30.23
N THR A 386 -59.36 -37.73 29.18
CA THR A 386 -59.70 -37.20 27.85
C THR A 386 -59.40 -38.19 26.74
N ALA A 387 -60.31 -38.27 25.78
CA ALA A 387 -60.19 -39.09 24.57
C ALA A 387 -60.88 -38.39 23.39
N GLN A 388 -60.33 -38.53 22.18
CA GLN A 388 -60.89 -37.90 20.97
C GLN A 388 -62.32 -38.33 20.62
N GLN A 389 -62.73 -39.55 21.01
CA GLN A 389 -64.06 -40.13 20.71
C GLN A 389 -64.94 -40.26 21.96
N GLY A 390 -64.57 -39.59 23.07
CA GLY A 390 -65.25 -39.70 24.37
C GLY A 390 -64.73 -40.85 25.23
N ILE A 391 -64.89 -40.72 26.55
CA ILE A 391 -64.50 -41.72 27.55
C ILE A 391 -65.69 -42.67 27.80
N ASP A 392 -65.44 -43.98 27.78
CA ASP A 392 -66.41 -45.03 28.12
C ASP A 392 -66.46 -45.25 29.63
N ARG A 393 -65.31 -45.59 30.25
CA ARG A 393 -65.22 -45.88 31.69
C ARG A 393 -63.82 -45.65 32.27
N ILE A 394 -63.75 -45.52 33.60
CA ILE A 394 -62.51 -45.53 34.37
C ILE A 394 -62.56 -46.70 35.35
N GLU A 395 -61.58 -47.60 35.24
CA GLU A 395 -61.42 -48.75 36.14
C GLU A 395 -60.42 -48.39 37.25
N TRP A 396 -60.78 -48.63 38.50
CA TRP A 396 -59.96 -48.34 39.68
C TRP A 396 -59.43 -49.61 40.35
N GLU A 397 -58.18 -49.60 40.74
CA GLU A 397 -57.56 -50.57 41.63
C GLU A 397 -57.22 -49.88 42.96
N ALA A 398 -57.97 -50.24 44.00
CA ALA A 398 -57.90 -49.62 45.33
C ALA A 398 -58.00 -50.64 46.47
N SER A 399 -57.63 -51.90 46.22
CA SER A 399 -57.82 -53.01 47.17
C SER A 399 -57.25 -52.73 48.56
N ALA A 400 -56.04 -52.13 48.64
CA ALA A 400 -55.39 -51.78 49.90
C ALA A 400 -56.16 -50.70 50.69
N LEU A 401 -56.70 -49.70 50.00
CA LEU A 401 -57.52 -48.65 50.62
C LEU A 401 -58.83 -49.23 51.17
N THR A 402 -59.48 -50.11 50.41
CA THR A 402 -60.75 -50.74 50.82
C THR A 402 -60.59 -51.68 52.00
N LEU A 403 -59.47 -52.42 52.06
CA LEU A 403 -59.12 -53.28 53.21
C LEU A 403 -58.92 -52.48 54.50
N ALA A 404 -58.40 -51.26 54.40
CA ALA A 404 -58.23 -50.36 55.53
C ALA A 404 -59.51 -49.62 55.96
N GLY A 405 -60.63 -49.83 55.27
CA GLY A 405 -61.91 -49.18 55.56
C GLY A 405 -62.16 -47.87 54.80
N GLY A 406 -61.31 -47.53 53.83
CA GLY A 406 -61.55 -46.44 52.87
C GLY A 406 -62.43 -46.89 51.69
N LYS A 407 -62.86 -45.95 50.85
CA LYS A 407 -63.63 -46.27 49.63
C LYS A 407 -63.50 -45.18 48.56
N ILE A 408 -63.62 -45.57 47.29
CA ILE A 408 -63.77 -44.66 46.14
C ILE A 408 -65.18 -44.83 45.58
N THR A 409 -65.89 -43.72 45.38
CA THR A 409 -67.27 -43.72 44.85
C THR A 409 -67.45 -42.59 43.86
N GLY A 410 -68.08 -42.84 42.72
CA GLY A 410 -68.30 -41.82 41.69
C GLY A 410 -68.66 -42.41 40.32
N SER A 411 -68.86 -41.53 39.34
CA SER A 411 -69.09 -41.91 37.94
C SER A 411 -68.72 -40.75 36.99
N GLY A 412 -68.26 -41.07 35.79
CA GLY A 412 -67.76 -40.05 34.84
C GLY A 412 -66.49 -39.39 35.35
N ASN A 413 -66.47 -38.05 35.43
CA ASN A 413 -65.33 -37.29 35.97
C ASN A 413 -65.49 -36.91 37.45
N ASN A 414 -66.59 -37.29 38.11
CA ASN A 414 -66.90 -36.91 39.48
C ASN A 414 -66.67 -38.09 40.43
N TRP A 415 -65.48 -38.18 41.00
CA TRP A 415 -65.10 -39.19 41.98
C TRP A 415 -64.91 -38.57 43.36
N GLN A 416 -65.22 -39.36 44.39
CA GLN A 416 -65.00 -39.04 45.80
C GLN A 416 -64.26 -40.19 46.46
N ILE A 417 -63.47 -39.85 47.46
CA ILE A 417 -62.71 -40.81 48.24
C ILE A 417 -62.91 -40.58 49.72
N THR A 418 -63.15 -41.66 50.46
CA THR A 418 -63.20 -41.69 51.92
C THR A 418 -61.92 -42.32 52.44
N LEU A 419 -61.17 -41.57 53.26
CA LEU A 419 -59.93 -42.05 53.87
C LEU A 419 -60.22 -42.98 55.06
N PRO A 420 -59.37 -43.98 55.33
CA PRO A 420 -59.53 -44.88 56.47
C PRO A 420 -59.17 -44.21 57.81
N SER A 421 -59.32 -44.94 58.92
CA SER A 421 -58.84 -44.48 60.22
C SER A 421 -57.31 -44.38 60.25
N TYR A 422 -56.77 -43.34 60.90
CA TYR A 422 -55.33 -43.23 61.16
C TYR A 422 -54.89 -44.31 62.15
N LEU A 423 -53.83 -45.04 61.81
CA LEU A 423 -53.21 -46.02 62.70
C LEU A 423 -52.06 -45.35 63.47
N SER A 424 -52.21 -45.20 64.79
CA SER A 424 -51.13 -44.72 65.66
C SER A 424 -50.28 -45.88 66.18
N GLY A 425 -48.95 -45.70 66.20
CA GLY A 425 -48.01 -46.71 66.76
C GLY A 425 -46.93 -47.26 65.82
N GLY A 426 -46.63 -46.60 64.69
CA GLY A 426 -45.40 -46.87 63.90
C GLY A 426 -45.36 -48.16 63.05
N GLU A 427 -46.28 -49.11 63.25
CA GLU A 427 -46.31 -50.37 62.48
C GLU A 427 -47.28 -50.38 61.29
N GLY A 428 -48.05 -49.30 61.06
CA GLY A 428 -49.00 -49.17 59.96
C GLY A 428 -48.62 -48.09 58.96
N ASN A 429 -48.46 -48.44 57.68
CA ASN A 429 -48.30 -47.45 56.61
C ASN A 429 -49.64 -46.71 56.38
N ASN A 430 -49.75 -45.44 56.82
CA ASN A 430 -50.92 -44.58 56.60
C ASN A 430 -50.98 -44.00 55.16
N THR A 431 -50.20 -44.56 54.23
CA THR A 431 -50.22 -44.25 52.79
C THR A 431 -50.81 -45.41 51.99
N TYR A 432 -51.85 -45.14 51.20
CA TYR A 432 -52.54 -46.11 50.36
C TYR A 432 -52.39 -45.71 48.89
N ARG A 433 -51.71 -46.53 48.09
CA ARG A 433 -51.61 -46.30 46.64
C ARG A 433 -52.84 -46.82 45.93
N ILE A 434 -53.44 -45.98 45.11
CA ILE A 434 -54.52 -46.33 44.19
C ILE A 434 -54.05 -46.16 42.75
N SER A 435 -54.66 -46.89 41.83
CA SER A 435 -54.40 -46.71 40.40
C SER A 435 -55.67 -46.77 39.58
N ALA A 436 -55.64 -46.18 38.39
CA ALA A 436 -56.76 -46.20 37.47
C ALA A 436 -56.35 -46.25 36.00
N ILE A 437 -57.24 -46.78 35.16
CA ILE A 437 -57.12 -46.86 33.70
C ILE A 437 -58.41 -46.32 33.09
N ALA A 438 -58.30 -45.37 32.15
CA ALA A 438 -59.44 -44.89 31.38
C ALA A 438 -59.52 -45.62 30.04
N TYR A 439 -60.72 -45.97 29.61
CA TYR A 439 -61.00 -46.56 28.30
C TYR A 439 -61.84 -45.60 27.45
N ASP A 440 -61.51 -45.46 26.17
CA ASP A 440 -62.38 -44.78 25.20
C ASP A 440 -63.50 -45.69 24.67
N THR A 441 -64.43 -45.09 23.93
CA THR A 441 -65.57 -45.78 23.28
C THR A 441 -65.19 -46.82 22.21
N LEU A 442 -63.91 -46.88 21.82
CA LEU A 442 -63.36 -47.86 20.87
C LEU A 442 -62.54 -48.96 21.58
N GLY A 443 -62.45 -48.92 22.91
CA GLY A 443 -61.73 -49.90 23.73
C GLY A 443 -60.24 -49.63 23.92
N ASN A 444 -59.71 -48.45 23.52
CA ASN A 444 -58.31 -48.09 23.78
C ASN A 444 -58.13 -47.66 25.24
N ALA A 445 -57.09 -48.18 25.89
CA ALA A 445 -56.76 -47.86 27.28
C ALA A 445 -55.75 -46.71 27.39
N SER A 446 -55.89 -45.88 28.42
CA SER A 446 -54.82 -44.98 28.88
C SER A 446 -53.68 -45.79 29.51
N PRO A 447 -52.47 -45.22 29.64
CA PRO A 447 -51.52 -45.68 30.64
C PRO A 447 -52.14 -45.69 32.05
N VAL A 448 -51.63 -46.54 32.93
CA VAL A 448 -52.05 -46.59 34.34
C VAL A 448 -51.65 -45.30 35.03
N ALA A 449 -52.62 -44.60 35.62
CA ALA A 449 -52.39 -43.44 36.48
C ALA A 449 -52.35 -43.88 37.95
N TYR A 450 -51.46 -43.29 38.75
CA TYR A 450 -51.30 -43.60 40.17
C TYR A 450 -51.56 -42.38 41.04
N SER A 451 -52.09 -42.60 42.24
CA SER A 451 -52.20 -41.59 43.30
C SER A 451 -51.88 -42.23 44.65
N ASP A 452 -51.12 -41.53 45.48
CA ASP A 452 -50.90 -41.91 46.88
C ASP A 452 -51.88 -41.17 47.79
N LEU A 453 -52.51 -41.89 48.71
CA LEU A 453 -53.48 -41.34 49.65
C LEU A 453 -52.90 -41.39 51.05
N VAL A 454 -52.73 -40.24 51.68
CA VAL A 454 -52.09 -40.14 53.00
C VAL A 454 -53.09 -39.70 54.05
N VAL A 455 -53.13 -40.42 55.17
CA VAL A 455 -53.97 -40.10 56.31
C VAL A 455 -53.14 -39.32 57.33
N ASP A 456 -53.46 -38.05 57.54
CA ASP A 456 -52.70 -37.13 58.40
C ASP A 456 -53.13 -37.20 59.87
N SER A 457 -52.16 -37.00 60.79
CA SER A 457 -52.38 -37.01 62.25
C SER A 457 -52.63 -35.65 62.90
N HIS A 458 -52.19 -34.52 62.31
CA HIS A 458 -52.15 -33.21 62.99
C HIS A 458 -52.99 -32.07 62.37
N GLY A 459 -53.57 -32.23 61.16
CA GLY A 459 -54.51 -31.26 60.57
C GLY A 459 -54.01 -29.80 60.54
N VAL A 460 -52.99 -29.51 59.74
CA VAL A 460 -52.40 -28.17 59.58
C VAL A 460 -53.29 -27.26 58.74
N ASN A 461 -53.51 -26.02 59.19
CA ASN A 461 -54.19 -24.99 58.41
C ASN A 461 -53.16 -24.15 57.64
N THR A 462 -52.94 -24.48 56.37
CA THR A 462 -51.98 -23.76 55.51
C THR A 462 -52.37 -22.31 55.24
N ASN A 463 -53.66 -21.97 55.30
CA ASN A 463 -54.15 -20.59 55.10
C ASN A 463 -53.93 -19.69 56.32
N ALA A 464 -53.83 -20.26 57.52
CA ALA A 464 -53.60 -19.53 58.77
C ALA A 464 -52.14 -19.60 59.26
N SER A 465 -51.32 -20.42 58.58
CA SER A 465 -49.88 -20.54 58.79
C SER A 465 -49.13 -19.66 57.80
N GLY A 466 -47.94 -19.20 58.14
CA GLY A 466 -47.16 -18.29 57.29
C GLY A 466 -45.66 -18.51 57.41
N LEU A 467 -44.95 -18.29 56.31
CA LEU A 467 -43.48 -18.35 56.23
C LEU A 467 -42.95 -17.02 55.71
N THR A 468 -42.05 -16.40 56.46
CA THR A 468 -41.43 -15.11 56.08
C THR A 468 -39.92 -15.21 56.14
N ALA A 469 -39.24 -14.34 55.39
CA ALA A 469 -37.80 -14.18 55.40
C ALA A 469 -37.47 -12.69 55.57
N ALA A 470 -36.63 -12.35 56.54
CA ALA A 470 -36.24 -10.96 56.78
C ALA A 470 -34.72 -10.84 57.04
N PRO A 471 -33.97 -10.06 56.22
CA PRO A 471 -34.40 -9.39 54.98
C PRO A 471 -34.58 -10.36 53.78
N GLU A 472 -35.37 -9.96 52.78
CA GLU A 472 -35.64 -10.77 51.57
C GLU A 472 -34.53 -10.69 50.50
N ILE A 473 -33.63 -9.69 50.59
CA ILE A 473 -32.51 -9.50 49.66
C ILE A 473 -31.21 -9.46 50.48
N LEU A 474 -30.23 -10.27 50.09
CA LEU A 474 -28.91 -10.30 50.71
C LEU A 474 -27.82 -10.14 49.65
N PRO A 475 -26.68 -9.50 49.97
CA PRO A 475 -25.48 -9.62 49.15
C PRO A 475 -24.93 -11.06 49.21
N ALA A 476 -24.47 -11.56 48.07
CA ALA A 476 -23.85 -12.87 47.90
C ALA A 476 -22.40 -12.87 48.39
N ASN A 477 -22.19 -12.47 49.64
CA ASN A 477 -20.86 -12.23 50.23
C ASN A 477 -20.45 -13.26 51.28
N ALA A 478 -21.16 -14.39 51.35
CA ALA A 478 -20.93 -15.50 52.28
C ALA A 478 -21.06 -15.17 53.78
N SER A 479 -21.60 -14.00 54.14
CA SER A 479 -21.69 -13.56 55.54
C SER A 479 -23.03 -12.92 55.90
N ALA A 480 -23.72 -12.30 54.94
CA ALA A 480 -25.05 -11.73 55.17
C ALA A 480 -26.06 -12.83 55.52
N SER A 481 -27.04 -12.51 56.38
CA SER A 481 -28.00 -13.49 56.88
C SER A 481 -29.43 -12.99 56.86
N SER A 482 -30.37 -13.90 56.63
CA SER A 482 -31.82 -13.69 56.72
C SER A 482 -32.43 -14.66 57.72
N VAL A 483 -33.35 -14.18 58.55
CA VAL A 483 -34.10 -15.02 59.49
C VAL A 483 -35.36 -15.53 58.79
N ILE A 484 -35.50 -16.85 58.73
CA ILE A 484 -36.68 -17.55 58.24
C ILE A 484 -37.58 -17.83 59.43
N GLU A 485 -38.80 -17.30 59.42
CA GLU A 485 -39.79 -17.49 60.48
C GLU A 485 -41.01 -18.24 59.94
N PHE A 486 -41.33 -19.36 60.57
CA PHE A 486 -42.48 -20.19 60.26
C PHE A 486 -43.48 -20.16 61.42
N ASN A 487 -44.63 -19.55 61.19
CA ASN A 487 -45.75 -19.52 62.12
C ASN A 487 -46.76 -20.59 61.70
N ILE A 488 -46.87 -21.67 62.47
CA ILE A 488 -47.69 -22.83 62.13
C ILE A 488 -48.90 -22.98 63.06
N LYS A 489 -50.08 -23.20 62.46
CA LYS A 489 -51.34 -23.38 63.16
C LYS A 489 -52.12 -24.59 62.66
N ASP A 490 -52.89 -25.19 63.55
CA ASP A 490 -53.83 -26.26 63.22
C ASP A 490 -55.13 -25.72 62.59
N ASN A 491 -56.02 -26.63 62.19
CA ASN A 491 -57.35 -26.31 61.65
C ASN A 491 -58.29 -25.59 62.64
N ALA A 492 -57.95 -25.53 63.92
CA ALA A 492 -58.64 -24.73 64.94
C ALA A 492 -57.97 -23.36 65.19
N ASN A 493 -56.99 -22.98 64.35
CA ASN A 493 -56.16 -21.78 64.46
C ASN A 493 -55.32 -21.69 65.75
N GLN A 494 -55.04 -22.82 66.40
CA GLN A 494 -54.15 -22.90 67.56
C GLN A 494 -52.71 -23.18 67.11
N PRO A 495 -51.68 -22.68 67.83
CA PRO A 495 -50.29 -22.94 67.50
C PRO A 495 -49.93 -24.42 67.65
N ILE A 496 -49.21 -24.99 66.68
CA ILE A 496 -48.68 -26.36 66.75
C ILE A 496 -47.28 -26.32 67.38
N THR A 497 -47.15 -26.78 68.62
CA THR A 497 -45.92 -26.68 69.43
C THR A 497 -45.16 -27.99 69.54
N GLY A 498 -43.85 -27.94 69.84
CA GLY A 498 -43.05 -29.11 70.20
C GLY A 498 -42.61 -30.00 69.03
N ILE A 499 -42.80 -29.58 67.78
CA ILE A 499 -42.52 -30.39 66.58
C ILE A 499 -41.22 -29.98 65.85
N ALA A 500 -40.30 -29.28 66.51
CA ALA A 500 -39.10 -28.74 65.87
C ALA A 500 -38.23 -29.82 65.16
N ASP A 501 -38.15 -31.03 65.70
CA ASP A 501 -37.40 -32.15 65.10
C ASP A 501 -38.15 -32.82 63.93
N GLU A 502 -39.44 -32.52 63.75
CA GLU A 502 -40.28 -32.97 62.63
C GLU A 502 -40.31 -31.97 61.47
N LEU A 503 -39.79 -30.75 61.68
CA LEU A 503 -39.79 -29.67 60.70
C LEU A 503 -38.51 -29.66 59.86
N ALA A 504 -38.65 -29.30 58.59
CA ALA A 504 -37.53 -28.99 57.71
C ALA A 504 -37.89 -27.82 56.78
N PHE A 505 -36.90 -27.00 56.40
CA PHE A 505 -37.04 -26.03 55.31
C PHE A 505 -36.38 -26.60 54.06
N SER A 506 -37.18 -26.81 53.02
CA SER A 506 -36.68 -27.19 51.70
C SER A 506 -36.20 -25.96 50.97
N LEU A 507 -34.93 -25.97 50.56
CA LEU A 507 -34.33 -24.91 49.76
C LEU A 507 -34.27 -25.35 48.31
N GLU A 508 -35.05 -24.70 47.45
CA GLU A 508 -34.93 -24.86 46.01
C GLU A 508 -34.11 -23.69 45.46
N LEU A 509 -32.98 -24.04 44.83
CA LEU A 509 -32.08 -23.07 44.23
C LEU A 509 -32.51 -22.82 42.80
N VAL A 510 -32.96 -21.60 42.55
CA VAL A 510 -33.37 -21.15 41.24
C VAL A 510 -32.32 -20.15 40.77
N GLU A 511 -31.72 -20.39 39.59
CA GLU A 511 -30.95 -19.33 38.95
C GLU A 511 -31.86 -18.11 38.81
N LEU A 512 -31.35 -16.91 39.12
CA LEU A 512 -32.19 -15.72 39.03
C LEU A 512 -32.88 -15.66 37.63
N PRO A 513 -34.13 -15.19 37.51
CA PRO A 513 -34.76 -15.02 36.19
C PRO A 513 -33.94 -14.05 35.31
N GLU A 514 -33.86 -14.16 33.98
CA GLU A 514 -32.97 -13.35 33.11
C GLU A 514 -33.00 -11.81 33.31
N GLU A 515 -34.09 -11.26 33.86
CA GLU A 515 -34.16 -9.84 34.24
C GLU A 515 -33.28 -9.51 35.48
N LEU A 516 -33.08 -10.48 36.37
CA LEU A 516 -32.30 -10.45 37.62
C LEU A 516 -31.04 -11.35 37.62
N ALA A 517 -31.00 -12.46 36.87
CA ALA A 517 -29.77 -13.19 36.52
C ALA A 517 -29.27 -12.68 35.20
N LYS A 518 -28.00 -12.29 35.17
CA LYS A 518 -27.20 -12.44 33.97
C LYS A 518 -26.05 -13.37 34.35
N ALA A 519 -26.03 -14.58 33.80
CA ALA A 519 -25.07 -15.61 34.15
C ALA A 519 -23.99 -15.80 33.07
N LYS A 520 -22.72 -15.80 33.54
CA LYS A 520 -21.47 -16.54 33.16
C LYS A 520 -21.00 -16.59 31.69
N ALA A 521 -19.70 -16.63 31.34
CA ALA A 521 -18.48 -17.18 31.97
C ALA A 521 -17.24 -16.24 31.77
N ARG A 522 -16.03 -16.36 32.39
CA ARG A 522 -15.16 -17.53 32.63
C ARG A 522 -13.99 -17.23 33.62
N SER A 523 -13.37 -18.33 34.10
CA SER A 523 -11.92 -18.63 34.26
C SER A 523 -11.07 -18.19 35.47
N VAL A 524 -11.60 -18.09 36.69
CA VAL A 524 -10.78 -18.38 37.90
C VAL A 524 -11.70 -18.97 38.97
N PRO A 525 -11.37 -20.08 39.65
CA PRO A 525 -12.17 -20.53 40.77
C PRO A 525 -11.89 -19.63 41.98
N LEU A 526 -12.63 -18.53 42.09
CA LEU A 526 -12.82 -17.88 43.38
C LEU A 526 -13.58 -18.84 44.28
N LYS A 527 -13.19 -18.92 45.56
CA LYS A 527 -13.72 -19.89 46.53
C LYS A 527 -15.24 -19.75 46.60
N THR A 528 -15.95 -20.73 46.02
CA THR A 528 -17.41 -20.76 46.09
C THR A 528 -17.82 -21.24 47.48
N VAL A 529 -18.45 -20.37 48.25
CA VAL A 529 -19.12 -20.70 49.52
C VAL A 529 -20.61 -20.94 49.26
N SER A 530 -21.11 -22.09 49.71
CA SER A 530 -22.55 -22.43 49.69
C SER A 530 -23.29 -21.72 50.84
N HIS A 531 -24.58 -21.48 50.67
CA HIS A 531 -25.43 -21.00 51.76
C HIS A 531 -25.54 -22.06 52.87
N THR A 532 -25.82 -21.61 54.09
CA THR A 532 -26.01 -22.48 55.25
C THR A 532 -27.31 -22.12 55.97
N LEU A 533 -27.98 -23.11 56.53
CA LEU A 533 -29.19 -22.94 57.33
C LEU A 533 -28.95 -23.52 58.73
N THR A 534 -29.28 -22.78 59.78
CA THR A 534 -29.17 -23.29 61.16
C THR A 534 -30.26 -24.33 61.48
N LYS A 535 -30.09 -25.07 62.57
CA LYS A 535 -31.16 -25.94 63.10
C LYS A 535 -32.42 -25.10 63.38
N ILE A 536 -33.60 -25.65 63.08
CA ILE A 536 -34.89 -25.04 63.40
C ILE A 536 -35.10 -25.08 64.92
N THR A 537 -35.48 -23.94 65.50
CA THR A 537 -35.81 -23.82 66.93
C THR A 537 -37.15 -23.16 67.11
N GLU A 538 -37.93 -23.62 68.09
CA GLU A 538 -39.18 -22.96 68.50
C GLU A 538 -38.85 -21.74 69.37
N SER A 539 -39.10 -20.54 68.86
CA SER A 539 -38.83 -19.28 69.56
C SER A 539 -40.00 -18.81 70.43
N ALA A 540 -41.22 -19.24 70.07
CA ALA A 540 -42.46 -19.06 70.82
C ALA A 540 -43.45 -20.17 70.42
N PRO A 541 -44.54 -20.42 71.18
CA PRO A 541 -45.52 -21.44 70.82
C PRO A 541 -45.99 -21.34 69.37
N GLY A 542 -45.63 -22.34 68.55
CA GLY A 542 -45.99 -22.42 67.12
C GLY A 542 -45.20 -21.48 66.19
N ILE A 543 -44.16 -20.80 66.69
CA ILE A 543 -43.25 -19.98 65.91
C ILE A 543 -41.86 -20.63 65.89
N TYR A 544 -41.44 -21.02 64.70
CA TYR A 544 -40.16 -21.70 64.47
C TYR A 544 -39.26 -20.82 63.62
N GLN A 545 -37.98 -20.77 63.97
CA GLN A 545 -37.00 -19.94 63.27
C GLN A 545 -35.78 -20.73 62.85
N ALA A 546 -35.19 -20.34 61.72
CA ALA A 546 -33.84 -20.71 61.30
C ALA A 546 -33.16 -19.54 60.59
N THR A 547 -31.84 -19.44 60.70
CA THR A 547 -31.06 -18.39 60.04
C THR A 547 -30.43 -18.95 58.77
N LEU A 548 -30.73 -18.32 57.64
CA LEU A 548 -30.10 -18.56 56.34
C LEU A 548 -28.93 -17.59 56.16
N THR A 549 -27.70 -18.10 56.07
CA THR A 549 -26.52 -17.31 55.68
C THR A 549 -26.32 -17.41 54.18
N SER A 550 -26.07 -16.28 53.53
CA SER A 550 -25.90 -16.19 52.08
C SER A 550 -24.71 -17.01 51.60
N GLY A 551 -24.78 -17.49 50.36
CA GLY A 551 -23.62 -18.03 49.66
C GLY A 551 -22.84 -16.94 48.93
N SER A 552 -21.84 -17.34 48.17
CA SER A 552 -20.98 -16.47 47.34
C SER A 552 -21.52 -16.22 45.91
N LYS A 553 -22.62 -16.87 45.53
CA LYS A 553 -23.22 -16.80 44.19
C LYS A 553 -24.57 -16.08 44.24
N PRO A 554 -24.81 -15.08 43.36
CA PRO A 554 -26.13 -14.52 43.14
C PRO A 554 -27.10 -15.58 42.62
N GLN A 555 -28.23 -15.75 43.29
CA GLN A 555 -29.27 -16.74 42.97
C GLN A 555 -30.55 -16.44 43.76
N LEU A 556 -31.67 -17.01 43.32
CA LEU A 556 -32.93 -16.98 44.05
C LEU A 556 -33.05 -18.28 44.85
N ILE A 557 -33.42 -18.17 46.13
CA ILE A 557 -33.66 -19.32 47.00
C ILE A 557 -35.15 -19.33 47.35
N ASN A 558 -35.89 -20.28 46.79
CA ASN A 558 -37.27 -20.55 47.19
C ASN A 558 -37.26 -21.46 48.42
N ILE A 559 -38.07 -21.14 49.42
CA ILE A 559 -38.07 -21.81 50.71
C ILE A 559 -39.48 -22.32 50.98
N THR A 560 -39.63 -23.62 51.20
CA THR A 560 -40.91 -24.27 51.52
C THR A 560 -40.79 -25.01 52.85
N ALA A 561 -41.75 -24.82 53.75
CA ALA A 561 -41.80 -25.58 55.00
C ALA A 561 -42.23 -27.03 54.77
N GLN A 562 -41.66 -27.97 55.52
CA GLN A 562 -42.02 -29.39 55.50
C GLN A 562 -42.27 -29.90 56.92
N ILE A 563 -43.18 -30.87 57.04
CA ILE A 563 -43.42 -31.64 58.28
C ILE A 563 -43.24 -33.12 57.95
N ASN A 564 -42.36 -33.82 58.68
CA ASN A 564 -42.05 -35.25 58.46
C ASN A 564 -41.72 -35.58 56.99
N GLY A 565 -41.02 -34.66 56.31
CA GLY A 565 -40.65 -34.78 54.89
C GLY A 565 -41.77 -34.49 53.88
N VAL A 566 -42.95 -34.05 54.34
CA VAL A 566 -44.06 -33.64 53.46
C VAL A 566 -44.05 -32.11 53.29
N PRO A 567 -43.95 -31.58 52.06
CA PRO A 567 -43.98 -30.14 51.81
C PRO A 567 -45.36 -29.51 52.03
N LEU A 568 -45.39 -28.36 52.68
CA LEU A 568 -46.54 -27.46 52.76
C LEU A 568 -46.49 -26.49 51.57
N ALA A 569 -46.95 -26.94 50.41
CA ALA A 569 -46.79 -26.21 49.13
C ALA A 569 -47.32 -24.77 49.16
N ASP A 570 -48.37 -24.49 49.94
CA ASP A 570 -48.96 -23.15 50.05
C ASP A 570 -48.20 -22.21 51.02
N VAL A 571 -47.25 -22.76 51.79
CA VAL A 571 -46.48 -22.02 52.80
C VAL A 571 -45.02 -21.91 52.37
N GLN A 572 -44.76 -20.87 51.58
CA GLN A 572 -43.46 -20.62 50.94
C GLN A 572 -43.02 -19.16 51.07
N THR A 573 -41.72 -18.93 51.03
CA THR A 573 -41.08 -17.60 50.95
C THR A 573 -39.86 -17.65 50.04
N LYS A 574 -39.19 -16.52 49.81
CA LYS A 574 -38.00 -16.46 48.97
C LYS A 574 -36.96 -15.50 49.51
N VAL A 575 -35.68 -15.81 49.27
CA VAL A 575 -34.55 -14.92 49.51
C VAL A 575 -33.77 -14.74 48.22
N THR A 576 -33.49 -13.49 47.86
CA THR A 576 -32.75 -13.12 46.65
C THR A 576 -31.31 -12.75 47.01
N LEU A 577 -30.33 -13.47 46.47
CA LEU A 577 -28.92 -13.16 46.60
C LEU A 577 -28.45 -12.31 45.40
N ILE A 578 -27.90 -11.13 45.63
CA ILE A 578 -27.37 -10.22 44.58
C ILE A 578 -25.85 -10.04 44.72
N ALA A 579 -25.17 -9.63 43.65
CA ALA A 579 -23.73 -9.32 43.71
C ALA A 579 -23.45 -8.13 44.65
N ASP A 580 -22.32 -8.15 45.34
CA ASP A 580 -22.01 -7.17 46.39
C ASP A 580 -21.27 -5.95 45.84
N GLU A 581 -22.02 -4.87 45.57
CA GLU A 581 -21.48 -3.61 45.04
C GLU A 581 -20.47 -2.93 45.99
N SER A 582 -20.57 -3.17 47.30
CA SER A 582 -19.64 -2.56 48.28
C SER A 582 -18.19 -3.05 48.13
N THR A 583 -17.99 -4.15 47.42
CA THR A 583 -16.68 -4.76 47.14
C THR A 583 -16.30 -4.68 45.65
N ALA A 584 -16.91 -3.77 44.89
CA ALA A 584 -16.65 -3.59 43.48
C ALA A 584 -15.15 -3.36 43.17
N THR A 585 -14.63 -4.08 42.20
CA THR A 585 -13.24 -4.02 41.74
C THR A 585 -13.13 -4.33 40.25
N LEU A 586 -11.99 -4.01 39.63
CA LEU A 586 -11.71 -4.41 38.25
C LEU A 586 -11.29 -5.88 38.22
N GLN A 587 -11.94 -6.69 37.39
CA GLN A 587 -11.50 -8.05 37.17
C GLN A 587 -10.08 -8.05 36.60
N THR A 588 -9.18 -8.78 37.23
CA THR A 588 -7.78 -8.90 36.81
C THR A 588 -7.66 -9.25 35.32
N SER A 589 -6.80 -8.52 34.60
CA SER A 589 -6.53 -8.73 33.16
C SER A 589 -7.77 -8.65 32.26
N SER A 590 -8.76 -7.84 32.65
CA SER A 590 -9.99 -7.65 31.86
C SER A 590 -9.96 -6.43 30.96
N LEU A 591 -8.99 -5.52 31.13
CA LEU A 591 -8.80 -4.36 30.27
C LEU A 591 -8.29 -4.81 28.88
N GLN A 592 -9.06 -4.52 27.84
CA GLN A 592 -8.83 -4.99 26.47
C GLN A 592 -9.10 -3.87 25.47
N ILE A 593 -8.42 -3.91 24.32
CA ILE A 593 -8.67 -2.99 23.20
C ILE A 593 -9.76 -3.57 22.31
N ILE A 594 -10.76 -2.76 21.98
CA ILE A 594 -11.80 -3.05 20.98
C ILE A 594 -11.35 -2.50 19.62
N THR A 595 -10.93 -1.23 19.59
CA THR A 595 -10.48 -0.54 18.38
C THR A 595 -9.13 0.12 18.67
N ASN A 596 -8.16 -0.14 17.80
CA ASN A 596 -6.81 0.42 17.86
C ASN A 596 -6.41 1.01 16.50
N GLY A 597 -5.48 1.96 16.50
CA GLY A 597 -4.95 2.53 15.25
C GLY A 597 -5.88 3.55 14.58
N SER A 598 -6.78 4.19 15.33
CA SER A 598 -7.63 5.26 14.83
C SER A 598 -6.83 6.49 14.39
N LEU A 599 -7.39 7.31 13.49
CA LEU A 599 -6.73 8.52 13.01
C LEU A 599 -6.60 9.55 14.14
N ALA A 600 -5.48 10.26 14.16
CA ALA A 600 -5.22 11.37 15.09
C ALA A 600 -5.93 12.66 14.66
N ASP A 601 -7.24 12.61 14.40
CA ASP A 601 -8.03 13.70 13.82
C ASP A 601 -9.05 14.36 14.78
N ASP A 602 -8.97 14.00 16.06
CA ASP A 602 -9.91 14.36 17.14
C ASP A 602 -11.35 13.81 17.01
N THR A 603 -11.62 12.98 16.00
CA THR A 603 -12.96 12.43 15.72
C THR A 603 -12.99 10.90 15.73
N ASP A 604 -12.01 10.26 15.12
CA ASP A 604 -11.87 8.81 15.13
C ASP A 604 -11.40 8.33 16.50
N ALA A 605 -12.14 7.40 17.08
CA ALA A 605 -11.91 6.95 18.45
C ALA A 605 -11.26 5.57 18.50
N ASN A 606 -10.22 5.43 19.31
CA ASN A 606 -9.84 4.14 19.87
C ASN A 606 -10.87 3.76 20.96
N GLN A 607 -11.12 2.47 21.13
CA GLN A 607 -12.09 1.98 22.12
C GLN A 607 -11.48 0.88 22.96
N ILE A 608 -11.70 0.94 24.27
CA ILE A 608 -11.25 -0.08 25.23
C ILE A 608 -12.43 -0.57 26.08
N ARG A 609 -12.27 -1.75 26.68
CA ARG A 609 -13.26 -2.36 27.58
C ARG A 609 -12.59 -2.92 28.82
N ALA A 610 -13.14 -2.61 29.99
CA ALA A 610 -12.81 -3.24 31.28
C ALA A 610 -14.00 -4.06 31.80
N VAL A 611 -13.78 -4.93 32.80
CA VAL A 611 -14.87 -5.68 33.45
C VAL A 611 -14.87 -5.46 34.96
N VAL A 612 -16.02 -5.09 35.51
CA VAL A 612 -16.25 -4.86 36.93
C VAL A 612 -16.84 -6.11 37.59
N VAL A 613 -16.28 -6.50 38.74
CA VAL A 613 -16.72 -7.62 39.57
C VAL A 613 -16.72 -7.26 41.06
N ASP A 614 -17.44 -8.02 41.88
CA ASP A 614 -17.27 -7.99 43.34
C ASP A 614 -16.06 -8.83 43.81
N ALA A 615 -15.78 -8.86 45.12
CA ALA A 615 -14.66 -9.63 45.69
C ALA A 615 -14.74 -11.16 45.45
N TYR A 616 -15.92 -11.69 45.09
CA TYR A 616 -16.15 -13.10 44.76
C TYR A 616 -16.21 -13.36 43.26
N GLY A 617 -15.99 -12.33 42.43
CA GLY A 617 -15.92 -12.42 40.97
C GLY A 617 -17.27 -12.32 40.28
N ASN A 618 -18.34 -11.95 40.99
CA ASN A 618 -19.66 -11.76 40.41
C ASN A 618 -19.70 -10.45 39.63
N LYS A 619 -20.29 -10.44 38.43
CA LYS A 619 -20.38 -9.25 37.58
C LYS A 619 -21.29 -8.19 38.21
N LEU A 620 -20.84 -6.94 38.19
CA LEU A 620 -21.62 -5.80 38.71
C LEU A 620 -22.06 -4.90 37.56
N SER A 621 -23.33 -4.48 37.57
CA SER A 621 -23.89 -3.55 36.60
C SER A 621 -24.15 -2.20 37.26
N GLY A 622 -24.05 -1.10 36.51
CA GLY A 622 -24.29 0.27 36.98
C GLY A 622 -23.08 0.94 37.64
N VAL A 623 -21.92 0.29 37.67
CA VAL A 623 -20.70 0.81 38.30
C VAL A 623 -19.94 1.70 37.31
N GLN A 624 -19.54 2.88 37.75
CA GLN A 624 -18.71 3.81 36.98
C GLN A 624 -17.22 3.51 37.22
N VAL A 625 -16.44 3.36 36.15
CA VAL A 625 -14.98 3.23 36.20
C VAL A 625 -14.36 4.55 35.76
N ASN A 626 -13.33 5.00 36.47
CA ASN A 626 -12.60 6.22 36.12
C ASN A 626 -11.54 5.89 35.07
N PHE A 627 -11.63 6.49 33.88
CA PHE A 627 -10.61 6.36 32.84
C PHE A 627 -9.80 7.64 32.71
N THR A 628 -8.49 7.49 32.61
CA THR A 628 -7.57 8.60 32.35
C THR A 628 -6.60 8.22 31.23
N VAL A 629 -6.15 9.21 30.47
CA VAL A 629 -5.20 9.05 29.36
C VAL A 629 -4.22 10.24 29.35
N GLY A 630 -3.02 10.05 28.81
CA GLY A 630 -1.96 11.07 28.79
C GLY A 630 -2.30 12.36 28.03
N ASN A 631 -1.49 13.41 28.27
CA ASN A 631 -1.76 14.84 27.97
C ASN A 631 -2.07 15.27 26.51
N ASN A 632 -2.13 14.36 25.52
CA ASN A 632 -2.51 14.70 24.14
C ASN A 632 -3.63 13.80 23.58
N ALA A 633 -4.22 12.95 24.40
CA ALA A 633 -5.42 12.21 24.09
C ALA A 633 -6.51 12.57 25.11
N LYS A 634 -7.77 12.34 24.78
CA LYS A 634 -8.90 12.64 25.67
C LYS A 634 -9.87 11.48 25.70
N ILE A 635 -10.42 11.19 26.87
CA ILE A 635 -11.58 10.30 27.02
C ILE A 635 -12.81 11.11 26.60
N THR A 636 -13.46 10.72 25.51
CA THR A 636 -14.64 11.44 24.97
C THR A 636 -15.95 10.87 25.47
N GLU A 637 -16.00 9.56 25.72
CA GLU A 637 -17.19 8.86 26.16
C GLU A 637 -16.81 7.71 27.10
N THR A 638 -17.62 7.50 28.14
CA THR A 638 -17.53 6.33 29.03
C THR A 638 -18.93 5.80 29.30
N THR A 639 -19.04 4.49 29.48
CA THR A 639 -20.31 3.86 29.88
C THR A 639 -20.31 3.50 31.36
N LEU A 640 -21.49 3.24 31.93
CA LEU A 640 -21.60 2.48 33.17
C LEU A 640 -21.40 0.98 32.87
N SER A 641 -21.09 0.19 33.90
CA SER A 641 -20.91 -1.25 33.72
C SER A 641 -22.21 -1.92 33.28
N ASP A 642 -22.13 -2.64 32.16
CA ASP A 642 -23.25 -3.36 31.62
C ASP A 642 -23.62 -4.57 32.50
N LYS A 643 -24.61 -5.32 32.04
CA LYS A 643 -25.12 -6.54 32.68
C LYS A 643 -24.06 -7.64 32.88
N GLN A 644 -22.96 -7.59 32.13
CA GLN A 644 -21.81 -8.48 32.17
C GLN A 644 -20.59 -7.85 32.87
N GLY A 645 -20.78 -6.70 33.51
CA GLY A 645 -19.72 -5.91 34.13
C GLY A 645 -18.88 -5.10 33.15
N GLY A 646 -19.20 -5.12 31.85
CA GLY A 646 -18.44 -4.43 30.82
C GLY A 646 -18.56 -2.92 30.90
N VAL A 647 -17.44 -2.22 30.98
CA VAL A 647 -17.37 -0.76 30.84
C VAL A 647 -16.51 -0.43 29.63
N THR A 648 -17.00 0.44 28.75
CA THR A 648 -16.23 0.92 27.60
C THR A 648 -15.85 2.38 27.74
N ALA A 649 -14.68 2.73 27.20
CA ALA A 649 -14.24 4.11 27.05
C ALA A 649 -13.79 4.36 25.60
N ALA A 650 -14.17 5.52 25.06
CA ALA A 650 -13.72 6.03 23.77
C ALA A 650 -12.65 7.09 23.99
N ILE A 651 -11.57 6.99 23.23
CA ILE A 651 -10.40 7.86 23.30
C ILE A 651 -10.18 8.47 21.93
N THR A 652 -10.01 9.79 21.85
CA THR A 652 -9.56 10.47 20.62
C THR A 652 -8.27 11.23 20.88
N SER A 653 -7.55 11.60 19.81
CA SER A 653 -6.34 12.42 19.88
C SER A 653 -6.18 13.25 18.61
N THR A 654 -5.47 14.38 18.71
CA THR A 654 -4.96 15.15 17.57
C THR A 654 -3.49 14.84 17.26
N LYS A 655 -2.84 14.04 18.11
CA LYS A 655 -1.43 13.68 17.98
C LYS A 655 -1.29 12.19 17.74
N ALA A 656 -0.58 11.84 16.66
CA ALA A 656 -0.26 10.45 16.39
C ALA A 656 0.72 9.92 17.45
N GLY A 657 0.61 8.64 17.77
CA GLY A 657 1.48 7.99 18.75
C GLY A 657 0.73 7.09 19.73
N THR A 658 1.49 6.54 20.67
CA THR A 658 0.99 5.60 21.68
C THR A 658 0.66 6.33 22.97
N TYR A 659 -0.53 6.04 23.53
CA TYR A 659 -1.02 6.59 24.77
C TYR A 659 -1.45 5.48 25.73
N THR A 660 -0.96 5.54 26.95
CA THR A 660 -1.39 4.65 28.03
C THR A 660 -2.72 5.14 28.60
N VAL A 661 -3.73 4.28 28.55
CA VAL A 661 -5.02 4.50 29.20
C VAL A 661 -5.04 3.74 30.52
N THR A 662 -5.37 4.44 31.60
CA THR A 662 -5.52 3.86 32.94
C THR A 662 -7.00 3.78 33.31
N ALA A 663 -7.47 2.57 33.60
CA ALA A 663 -8.78 2.32 34.22
C ALA A 663 -8.60 2.16 35.73
N GLU A 664 -9.39 2.88 36.52
CA GLU A 664 -9.34 2.86 37.98
C GLU A 664 -10.73 2.64 38.59
N LEU A 665 -10.82 1.74 39.57
CA LEU A 665 -11.98 1.58 40.43
C LEU A 665 -11.55 1.22 41.86
N ASN A 666 -11.99 1.99 42.85
CA ASN A 666 -11.72 1.76 44.28
C ASN A 666 -10.21 1.55 44.60
N GLY A 667 -9.34 2.32 43.96
CA GLY A 667 -7.87 2.23 44.14
C GLY A 667 -7.19 1.08 43.39
N VAL A 668 -7.94 0.24 42.67
CA VAL A 668 -7.38 -0.78 41.76
C VAL A 668 -7.25 -0.21 40.37
N THR A 669 -6.04 -0.29 39.79
CA THR A 669 -5.74 0.23 38.45
C THR A 669 -5.37 -0.88 37.48
N GLN A 670 -5.73 -0.68 36.20
CA GLN A 670 -5.22 -1.45 35.06
C GLN A 670 -4.83 -0.48 33.95
N GLN A 671 -3.80 -0.83 33.18
CA GLN A 671 -3.28 0.00 32.10
C GLN A 671 -3.22 -0.75 30.78
N ILE A 672 -3.45 -0.04 29.69
CA ILE A 672 -3.31 -0.56 28.34
C ILE A 672 -2.88 0.57 27.39
N ASP A 673 -2.03 0.24 26.42
CA ASP A 673 -1.57 1.20 25.43
C ASP A 673 -2.45 1.14 24.18
N VAL A 674 -2.91 2.31 23.72
CA VAL A 674 -3.60 2.48 22.44
C VAL A 674 -2.76 3.35 21.51
N ASN A 675 -2.83 3.09 20.21
CA ASN A 675 -2.06 3.80 19.20
C ASN A 675 -2.96 4.62 18.28
N PHE A 676 -2.60 5.87 18.01
CA PHE A 676 -3.19 6.69 16.95
C PHE A 676 -2.20 6.83 15.80
N ILE A 677 -2.73 6.82 14.56
CA ILE A 677 -1.93 6.99 13.34
C ILE A 677 -2.20 8.37 12.71
N PRO A 678 -1.21 8.96 12.01
CA PRO A 678 -1.41 10.24 11.33
C PRO A 678 -2.39 10.11 10.14
N ASP A 679 -3.07 11.19 9.81
CA ASP A 679 -4.06 11.19 8.72
C ASP A 679 -3.42 11.48 7.35
N ALA A 680 -3.15 10.42 6.59
CA ALA A 680 -2.62 10.53 5.23
C ALA A 680 -3.58 11.23 4.25
N GLY A 681 -4.89 11.26 4.53
CA GLY A 681 -5.89 11.94 3.70
C GLY A 681 -5.76 13.47 3.76
N THR A 682 -5.16 14.01 4.81
CA THR A 682 -4.91 15.45 4.99
C THR A 682 -3.44 15.84 4.93
N ALA A 683 -2.57 14.94 4.47
CA ALA A 683 -1.15 15.19 4.27
C ALA A 683 -0.90 16.45 3.42
N THR A 684 0.01 17.31 3.87
CA THR A 684 0.31 18.61 3.27
C THR A 684 1.79 18.95 3.38
N LEU A 685 2.25 19.85 2.50
CA LEU A 685 3.50 20.58 2.71
C LEU A 685 3.27 21.72 3.70
N ASP A 686 4.24 21.92 4.58
CA ASP A 686 4.27 22.97 5.60
C ASP A 686 5.49 23.88 5.38
N ASP A 687 5.30 25.19 5.35
CA ASP A 687 6.31 26.20 5.02
C ASP A 687 7.17 26.62 6.23
N SER A 688 6.94 26.04 7.40
CA SER A 688 7.77 26.27 8.59
C SER A 688 9.21 25.76 8.38
N ASP A 689 10.15 26.41 9.06
CA ASP A 689 11.58 26.07 8.96
C ASP A 689 11.90 24.62 9.33
N GLU A 690 11.05 23.96 10.12
CA GLU A 690 11.20 22.57 10.53
C GLU A 690 10.86 21.57 9.40
N TYR A 691 9.89 21.91 8.54
CA TYR A 691 9.31 20.95 7.57
C TYR A 691 9.49 21.34 6.11
N LYS A 692 9.92 22.59 5.83
CA LYS A 692 10.10 23.10 4.47
C LYS A 692 11.17 22.34 3.68
N LEU A 693 11.04 22.40 2.36
CA LEU A 693 12.03 21.91 1.40
C LEU A 693 13.39 22.59 1.58
N GLN A 694 14.42 21.77 1.78
CA GLN A 694 15.79 22.21 2.00
C GLN A 694 16.78 21.26 1.32
N TRP A 695 17.97 21.76 1.00
CA TRP A 695 19.06 20.92 0.52
C TRP A 695 19.65 20.09 1.66
N VAL A 696 20.03 18.85 1.34
CA VAL A 696 20.85 17.97 2.17
C VAL A 696 22.27 17.97 1.64
N THR A 697 22.43 17.92 0.32
CA THR A 697 23.73 18.04 -0.37
C THR A 697 23.60 19.03 -1.53
N ASN A 698 24.53 19.97 -1.61
CA ASN A 698 24.55 21.03 -2.61
C ASN A 698 25.98 21.24 -3.15
N GLY A 699 26.12 21.80 -4.36
CA GLY A 699 27.42 22.14 -4.95
C GLY A 699 28.17 20.95 -5.54
N GLN A 700 27.49 19.88 -5.94
CA GLN A 700 28.14 18.73 -6.61
C GLN A 700 28.56 19.05 -8.05
N VAL A 701 29.49 18.26 -8.58
CA VAL A 701 30.01 18.43 -9.94
C VAL A 701 28.96 18.12 -11.02
N ALA A 702 28.97 18.86 -12.12
CA ALA A 702 28.04 18.75 -13.22
C ALA A 702 28.44 17.67 -14.26
N ASP A 703 28.74 16.45 -13.81
CA ASP A 703 29.19 15.33 -14.65
C ASP A 703 28.04 14.45 -15.19
N GLY A 704 26.80 14.69 -14.73
CA GLY A 704 25.62 13.88 -15.01
C GLY A 704 25.48 12.63 -14.15
N GLU A 705 26.32 12.45 -13.12
CA GLU A 705 26.33 11.29 -12.22
C GLU A 705 26.31 11.70 -10.74
N SER A 706 27.10 12.72 -10.37
CA SER A 706 27.19 13.26 -9.02
C SER A 706 25.87 13.93 -8.60
N THR A 707 25.39 13.58 -7.39
CA THR A 707 24.03 13.92 -6.95
C THR A 707 23.99 15.03 -5.90
N ASN A 708 23.33 16.14 -6.20
CA ASN A 708 22.74 16.99 -5.16
C ASN A 708 21.52 16.26 -4.55
N SER A 709 21.13 16.63 -3.34
CA SER A 709 19.94 16.05 -2.69
C SER A 709 19.16 17.09 -1.90
N VAL A 710 17.84 16.94 -1.89
CA VAL A 710 16.90 17.79 -1.15
C VAL A 710 15.95 16.92 -0.34
N GLN A 711 15.44 17.47 0.77
CA GLN A 711 14.44 16.81 1.61
C GLN A 711 13.38 17.79 2.11
N LEU A 712 12.20 17.27 2.42
CA LEU A 712 11.15 17.97 3.17
C LEU A 712 10.40 16.99 4.07
N THR A 713 9.65 17.51 5.04
CA THR A 713 8.80 16.69 5.91
C THR A 713 7.33 16.92 5.58
N VAL A 714 6.59 15.84 5.37
CA VAL A 714 5.13 15.89 5.17
C VAL A 714 4.43 15.70 6.50
N VAL A 715 3.49 16.59 6.78
CA VAL A 715 2.64 16.54 7.98
C VAL A 715 1.16 16.53 7.61
N ASP A 716 0.31 16.02 8.49
CA ASP A 716 -1.15 16.16 8.36
C ASP A 716 -1.63 17.55 8.85
N LYS A 717 -2.94 17.78 8.80
CA LYS A 717 -3.55 19.05 9.24
C LYS A 717 -3.26 19.41 10.72
N PHE A 718 -2.96 18.42 11.56
CA PHE A 718 -2.66 18.60 12.98
C PHE A 718 -1.15 18.60 13.28
N GLY A 719 -0.31 18.59 12.24
CA GLY A 719 1.14 18.63 12.35
C GLY A 719 1.74 17.30 12.81
N ASN A 720 1.11 16.17 12.49
CA ASN A 720 1.71 14.85 12.68
C ASN A 720 2.47 14.45 11.41
N THR A 721 3.69 13.93 11.56
CA THR A 721 4.47 13.44 10.43
C THR A 721 3.81 12.23 9.78
N VAL A 722 3.74 12.21 8.44
CA VAL A 722 2.99 11.19 7.69
C VAL A 722 3.95 10.31 6.89
N PRO A 723 4.12 9.02 7.25
CA PRO A 723 4.97 8.08 6.50
C PRO A 723 4.27 7.56 5.23
N GLY A 724 5.06 7.13 4.24
CA GLY A 724 4.59 6.47 3.01
C GLY A 724 3.91 7.37 1.99
N VAL A 725 4.10 8.70 2.05
CA VAL A 725 3.52 9.67 1.12
C VAL A 725 4.47 9.89 -0.06
N ASP A 726 3.95 9.75 -1.27
CA ASP A 726 4.66 10.08 -2.51
C ASP A 726 4.60 11.60 -2.76
N VAL A 727 5.75 12.26 -2.67
CA VAL A 727 5.90 13.67 -3.01
C VAL A 727 6.42 13.79 -4.45
N ALA A 728 5.74 14.58 -5.28
CA ALA A 728 6.17 14.79 -6.65
C ALA A 728 7.29 15.84 -6.70
N PHE A 729 8.49 15.43 -7.12
CA PHE A 729 9.61 16.33 -7.36
C PHE A 729 9.80 16.58 -8.86
N THR A 730 10.10 17.83 -9.19
CA THR A 730 10.41 18.26 -10.57
C THR A 730 11.57 19.24 -10.52
N THR A 731 12.30 19.36 -11.64
CA THR A 731 13.34 20.38 -11.83
C THR A 731 13.04 21.19 -13.08
N ASP A 732 13.72 22.33 -13.21
CA ASP A 732 13.79 23.05 -14.48
C ASP A 732 14.63 22.30 -15.52
N ILE A 733 14.66 22.84 -16.75
CA ILE A 733 15.34 22.22 -17.89
C ILE A 733 16.86 22.17 -17.65
N GLY A 734 17.43 20.96 -17.78
CA GLY A 734 18.87 20.71 -17.71
C GLY A 734 19.31 19.90 -16.49
N ALA A 735 18.45 19.77 -15.48
CA ALA A 735 18.63 18.84 -14.37
C ALA A 735 17.61 17.68 -14.45
N ILE A 736 17.91 16.58 -13.78
CA ILE A 736 17.07 15.37 -13.74
C ILE A 736 16.94 14.90 -12.30
N ILE A 737 15.72 14.57 -11.88
CA ILE A 737 15.48 13.81 -10.66
C ILE A 737 15.88 12.35 -10.91
N SER A 738 17.00 11.92 -10.33
CA SER A 738 17.53 10.56 -10.52
C SER A 738 16.90 9.53 -9.60
N GLU A 739 16.43 9.97 -8.43
CA GLU A 739 15.84 9.12 -7.40
C GLU A 739 14.88 9.94 -6.53
N VAL A 740 13.74 9.33 -6.16
CA VAL A 740 12.80 9.88 -5.17
C VAL A 740 12.49 8.78 -4.18
N THR A 741 12.53 9.09 -2.89
CA THR A 741 12.05 8.21 -1.83
C THR A 741 10.75 8.78 -1.26
N PRO A 742 9.70 7.95 -1.09
CA PRO A 742 8.50 8.33 -0.33
C PRO A 742 8.87 8.73 1.10
N THR A 743 7.94 9.35 1.81
CA THR A 743 8.21 9.77 3.19
C THR A 743 8.55 8.58 4.10
N ASP A 744 9.62 8.71 4.88
CA ASP A 744 10.03 7.68 5.84
C ASP A 744 9.16 7.66 7.12
N ALA A 745 9.55 6.88 8.13
CA ALA A 745 8.83 6.82 9.42
C ALA A 745 8.73 8.17 10.15
N ASN A 746 9.59 9.14 9.82
CA ASN A 746 9.59 10.49 10.35
C ASN A 746 8.87 11.48 9.42
N GLY A 747 8.23 11.02 8.34
CA GLY A 747 7.56 11.86 7.36
C GLY A 747 8.49 12.54 6.36
N VAL A 748 9.76 12.15 6.27
CA VAL A 748 10.76 12.84 5.43
C VAL A 748 10.82 12.23 4.03
N ALA A 749 10.53 13.02 3.00
CA ALA A 749 10.72 12.66 1.61
C ALA A 749 12.03 13.27 1.08
N THR A 750 12.76 12.51 0.27
CA THR A 750 14.06 12.91 -0.29
C THR A 750 14.08 12.74 -1.80
N ALA A 751 14.73 13.67 -2.50
CA ALA A 751 15.00 13.55 -3.94
C ALA A 751 16.48 13.81 -4.23
N LYS A 752 17.05 13.01 -5.14
CA LYS A 752 18.39 13.21 -5.69
C LYS A 752 18.31 13.81 -7.08
N ILE A 753 19.20 14.76 -7.34
CA ILE A 753 19.25 15.55 -8.56
C ILE A 753 20.63 15.40 -9.18
N ILE A 754 20.67 15.15 -10.48
CA ILE A 754 21.89 15.15 -11.30
C ILE A 754 21.76 16.23 -12.39
N SER A 755 22.88 16.79 -12.82
CA SER A 755 22.95 17.71 -13.95
C SER A 755 24.27 17.55 -14.69
N SER A 756 24.26 17.86 -15.98
CA SER A 756 25.48 18.00 -16.81
C SER A 756 25.86 19.46 -17.06
N GLN A 757 25.08 20.41 -16.50
CA GLN A 757 25.28 21.84 -16.63
C GLN A 757 25.72 22.45 -15.30
N ALA A 758 26.86 23.13 -15.28
CA ALA A 758 27.37 23.81 -14.09
C ALA A 758 26.63 25.14 -13.83
N LYS A 759 25.44 25.06 -13.23
CA LYS A 759 24.62 26.22 -12.85
C LYS A 759 23.65 25.86 -11.72
N SER A 760 22.92 26.87 -11.23
CA SER A 760 21.77 26.65 -10.33
C SER A 760 20.55 26.11 -11.08
N HIS A 761 19.83 25.22 -10.42
CA HIS A 761 18.60 24.59 -10.86
C HIS A 761 17.53 24.71 -9.77
N THR A 762 16.30 25.04 -10.16
CA THR A 762 15.16 25.10 -9.23
C THR A 762 14.56 23.71 -9.08
N VAL A 763 14.54 23.17 -7.86
CA VAL A 763 13.82 21.95 -7.51
C VAL A 763 12.48 22.31 -6.90
N LYS A 764 11.40 21.74 -7.44
CA LYS A 764 10.03 21.94 -6.94
C LYS A 764 9.45 20.64 -6.41
N ALA A 765 9.00 20.66 -5.16
CA ALA A 765 8.19 19.61 -4.56
C ALA A 765 6.71 19.96 -4.63
N THR A 766 5.83 19.00 -4.90
CA THR A 766 4.38 19.21 -4.98
C THR A 766 3.62 18.06 -4.31
N LEU A 767 2.67 18.43 -3.43
CA LEU A 767 1.75 17.49 -2.78
C LEU A 767 0.40 18.18 -2.58
N ASN A 768 -0.70 17.52 -2.97
CA ASN A 768 -2.08 18.01 -2.77
C ASN A 768 -2.32 19.48 -3.21
N ARG A 769 -1.71 19.88 -4.34
CA ARG A 769 -1.75 21.24 -4.94
C ARG A 769 -0.99 22.33 -4.18
N LYS A 770 -0.25 22.00 -3.11
CA LYS A 770 0.77 22.88 -2.54
C LYS A 770 2.11 22.60 -3.18
N GLU A 771 2.95 23.63 -3.25
CA GLU A 771 4.29 23.55 -3.82
C GLU A 771 5.31 24.29 -2.97
N GLN A 772 6.53 23.78 -2.96
CA GLN A 772 7.71 24.43 -2.36
C GLN A 772 8.87 24.34 -3.35
N THR A 773 9.77 25.31 -3.31
CA THR A 773 10.92 25.38 -4.21
C THR A 773 12.22 25.62 -3.45
N VAL A 774 13.32 25.08 -3.96
CA VAL A 774 14.68 25.33 -3.46
C VAL A 774 15.66 25.35 -4.64
N GLU A 775 16.68 26.20 -4.57
CA GLU A 775 17.77 26.25 -5.55
C GLU A 775 18.88 25.27 -5.17
N VAL A 776 19.30 24.43 -6.11
CA VAL A 776 20.48 23.57 -5.99
C VAL A 776 21.52 23.97 -7.04
N ASN A 777 22.78 24.11 -6.64
CA ASN A 777 23.88 24.54 -7.49
C ASN A 777 24.74 23.35 -7.91
N PHE A 778 25.07 23.28 -9.20
CA PHE A 778 26.10 22.37 -9.72
C PHE A 778 27.33 23.16 -10.16
N ILE A 779 28.52 22.64 -9.89
CA ILE A 779 29.79 23.27 -10.25
C ILE A 779 30.48 22.53 -11.39
N ALA A 780 31.32 23.22 -12.17
CA ALA A 780 32.08 22.59 -13.24
C ALA A 780 33.17 21.67 -12.67
N ASP A 781 33.50 20.61 -13.41
CA ASP A 781 34.49 19.63 -12.95
C ASP A 781 35.93 20.11 -13.21
N THR A 782 36.61 20.55 -12.15
CA THR A 782 37.99 21.02 -12.23
C THR A 782 39.01 19.90 -12.45
N ALA A 783 38.63 18.63 -12.26
CA ALA A 783 39.51 17.48 -12.49
C ALA A 783 39.53 17.05 -13.96
N THR A 784 38.51 17.42 -14.75
CA THR A 784 38.45 17.18 -16.20
C THR A 784 38.57 18.45 -17.03
N ALA A 785 38.86 19.59 -16.40
CA ALA A 785 39.12 20.85 -17.07
C ALA A 785 40.25 20.73 -18.12
N GLU A 786 40.00 21.28 -19.32
CA GLU A 786 40.91 21.27 -20.46
C GLU A 786 40.76 22.54 -21.33
N ILE A 787 41.78 22.81 -22.13
CA ILE A 787 41.73 23.79 -23.23
C ILE A 787 41.67 22.98 -24.53
N THR A 788 40.51 22.94 -25.19
CA THR A 788 40.38 22.24 -26.47
C THR A 788 40.96 23.05 -27.63
N ALA A 789 41.17 22.42 -28.79
CA ALA A 789 41.72 23.07 -29.99
C ALA A 789 40.92 24.28 -30.51
N ASN A 790 39.60 24.27 -30.28
CA ASN A 790 38.72 25.38 -30.65
C ASN A 790 38.63 26.46 -29.56
N ASN A 791 39.10 26.16 -28.36
CA ASN A 791 38.99 27.03 -27.21
C ASN A 791 40.23 27.90 -26.97
N PHE A 792 41.26 27.79 -27.80
CA PHE A 792 42.34 28.76 -27.83
C PHE A 792 42.25 29.55 -29.13
N THR A 793 41.93 30.84 -29.05
CA THR A 793 41.62 31.70 -30.20
C THR A 793 42.56 32.90 -30.25
N VAL A 794 42.78 33.42 -31.47
CA VAL A 794 43.44 34.69 -31.69
C VAL A 794 42.34 35.72 -31.91
N GLU A 795 42.17 36.63 -30.96
CA GLU A 795 41.11 37.66 -30.99
C GLU A 795 41.54 38.86 -31.84
N VAL A 796 42.83 39.21 -31.79
CA VAL A 796 43.44 40.27 -32.60
C VAL A 796 44.73 39.72 -33.19
N ASP A 797 44.83 39.73 -34.52
CA ASP A 797 45.99 39.23 -35.26
C ASP A 797 46.52 40.26 -36.27
N GLY A 798 47.71 40.01 -36.82
CA GLY A 798 48.27 40.78 -37.92
C GLY A 798 48.59 42.23 -37.58
N GLN A 799 48.88 42.54 -36.31
CA GLN A 799 49.29 43.90 -35.93
C GLN A 799 50.74 44.22 -36.35
N VAL A 800 51.04 45.51 -36.50
CA VAL A 800 52.36 45.99 -36.91
C VAL A 800 53.39 45.75 -35.81
N ALA A 801 54.51 45.14 -36.14
CA ALA A 801 55.61 44.86 -35.21
C ALA A 801 56.20 46.16 -34.63
N GLY A 802 56.59 46.15 -33.34
CA GLY A 802 57.18 47.32 -32.66
C GLY A 802 56.19 48.36 -32.15
N SER A 803 54.92 48.35 -32.56
CA SER A 803 53.92 49.34 -32.14
C SER A 803 52.49 48.82 -31.92
N GLY A 804 52.09 47.76 -32.61
CA GLY A 804 50.78 47.13 -32.45
C GLY A 804 50.77 45.98 -31.44
N THR A 805 49.58 45.62 -30.96
CA THR A 805 49.37 44.55 -29.98
C THR A 805 48.38 43.51 -30.51
N ASN A 806 48.83 42.27 -30.63
CA ASN A 806 47.95 41.14 -30.90
C ASN A 806 47.33 40.64 -29.58
N GLN A 807 46.27 39.84 -29.64
CA GLN A 807 45.60 39.30 -28.45
C GLN A 807 45.12 37.87 -28.69
N VAL A 808 45.30 37.02 -27.69
CA VAL A 808 44.77 35.65 -27.66
C VAL A 808 43.85 35.44 -26.47
N GLN A 809 42.92 34.50 -26.60
CA GLN A 809 41.98 34.07 -25.56
C GLN A 809 42.02 32.56 -25.40
N ALA A 810 42.12 32.07 -24.17
CA ALA A 810 41.85 30.67 -23.86
C ALA A 810 40.53 30.55 -23.09
N LEU A 811 39.71 29.57 -23.47
CA LEU A 811 38.49 29.15 -22.79
C LEU A 811 38.73 27.76 -22.18
N VAL A 812 38.60 27.68 -20.87
CA VAL A 812 38.72 26.42 -20.14
C VAL A 812 37.34 25.83 -19.94
N VAL A 813 37.17 24.59 -20.35
CA VAL A 813 35.93 23.83 -20.14
C VAL A 813 36.23 22.48 -19.51
N ASP A 814 35.30 21.94 -18.75
CA ASP A 814 35.34 20.53 -18.35
C ASP A 814 34.97 19.61 -19.53
N LYS A 815 35.01 18.29 -19.31
CA LYS A 815 34.68 17.29 -20.34
C LYS A 815 33.25 17.37 -20.86
N LYS A 816 32.33 18.01 -20.12
CA LYS A 816 30.94 18.24 -20.53
C LYS A 816 30.75 19.57 -21.25
N GLY A 817 31.80 20.37 -21.37
CA GLY A 817 31.78 21.68 -22.00
C GLY A 817 31.39 22.81 -21.05
N ASN A 818 31.31 22.57 -19.74
CA ASN A 818 31.01 23.62 -18.78
C ASN A 818 32.24 24.52 -18.59
N PRO A 819 32.09 25.86 -18.65
CA PRO A 819 33.22 26.75 -18.38
C PRO A 819 33.74 26.62 -16.95
N VAL A 820 35.06 26.55 -16.79
CA VAL A 820 35.71 26.36 -15.48
C VAL A 820 36.41 27.63 -15.05
N ALA A 821 35.86 28.30 -14.03
CA ALA A 821 36.42 29.52 -13.46
C ALA A 821 37.65 29.25 -12.57
N ASN A 822 38.45 30.30 -12.33
CA ASN A 822 39.56 30.30 -11.39
C ASN A 822 40.70 29.29 -11.70
N MET A 823 40.79 28.81 -12.94
CA MET A 823 41.86 27.94 -13.44
C MET A 823 43.04 28.76 -13.95
N THR A 824 44.26 28.44 -13.51
CA THR A 824 45.48 29.17 -13.93
C THR A 824 45.96 28.71 -15.30
N VAL A 825 45.98 29.62 -16.28
CA VAL A 825 46.53 29.39 -17.62
C VAL A 825 47.82 30.18 -17.78
N ASN A 826 48.88 29.50 -18.22
CA ASN A 826 50.17 30.08 -18.55
C ASN A 826 50.30 30.30 -20.05
N PHE A 827 50.79 31.47 -20.44
CA PHE A 827 51.03 31.84 -21.84
C PHE A 827 52.52 31.98 -22.11
N THR A 828 52.97 31.37 -23.19
CA THR A 828 54.33 31.54 -23.72
C THR A 828 54.26 31.86 -25.21
N ALA A 829 55.28 32.54 -25.72
CA ALA A 829 55.37 32.89 -27.13
C ALA A 829 56.81 32.72 -27.62
N THR A 830 56.96 32.46 -28.91
CA THR A 830 58.25 32.21 -29.56
C THR A 830 58.71 33.42 -30.39
N ASN A 831 59.92 33.35 -30.95
CA ASN A 831 60.45 34.34 -31.91
C ASN A 831 60.49 35.79 -31.40
N GLY A 832 60.70 35.99 -30.10
CA GLY A 832 60.85 37.32 -29.48
C GLY A 832 59.54 38.08 -29.25
N VAL A 833 58.39 37.44 -29.45
CA VAL A 833 57.09 37.94 -28.98
C VAL A 833 56.97 37.69 -27.47
N VAL A 834 56.41 38.66 -26.75
CA VAL A 834 56.20 38.61 -25.30
C VAL A 834 54.70 38.65 -25.01
N ALA A 835 54.23 37.71 -24.18
CA ALA A 835 52.92 37.79 -23.57
C ALA A 835 52.98 38.76 -22.39
N GLU A 836 52.17 39.83 -22.42
CA GLU A 836 52.14 40.86 -21.37
C GLU A 836 51.75 40.27 -20.01
N THR A 837 50.83 39.29 -20.02
CA THR A 837 50.49 38.47 -18.86
C THR A 837 50.87 37.02 -19.14
N THR A 838 51.88 36.51 -18.44
CA THR A 838 52.40 35.14 -18.62
C THR A 838 51.62 34.08 -17.87
N SER A 839 50.82 34.47 -16.87
CA SER A 839 49.94 33.58 -16.11
C SER A 839 48.74 34.36 -15.59
N ALA A 840 47.52 33.87 -15.84
CA ALA A 840 46.30 34.45 -15.32
C ALA A 840 45.25 33.38 -15.04
N LYS A 841 44.28 33.71 -14.19
CA LYS A 841 43.16 32.82 -13.85
C LYS A 841 41.98 33.09 -14.77
N THR A 842 41.24 32.04 -15.11
CA THR A 842 39.98 32.18 -15.84
C THR A 842 38.92 32.92 -15.03
N ASP A 843 38.09 33.70 -15.72
CA ASP A 843 36.92 34.37 -15.16
C ASP A 843 35.73 33.41 -14.93
N GLU A 844 34.58 33.92 -14.49
CA GLU A 844 33.35 33.13 -14.27
C GLU A 844 32.84 32.41 -15.52
N ASN A 845 33.24 32.86 -16.72
CA ASN A 845 32.90 32.24 -18.00
C ASN A 845 34.02 31.33 -18.52
N GLY A 846 34.99 30.96 -17.67
CA GLY A 846 36.11 30.09 -18.03
C GLY A 846 37.12 30.74 -18.98
N LYS A 847 37.07 32.06 -19.20
CA LYS A 847 37.92 32.74 -20.19
C LYS A 847 39.09 33.45 -19.55
N VAL A 848 40.19 33.50 -20.28
CA VAL A 848 41.38 34.31 -19.95
C VAL A 848 42.01 34.86 -21.23
N THR A 849 42.46 36.10 -21.20
CA THR A 849 43.12 36.74 -22.35
C THR A 849 44.52 37.21 -21.98
N THR A 850 45.39 37.30 -22.98
CA THR A 850 46.66 38.00 -22.85
C THR A 850 46.98 38.75 -24.14
N ASN A 851 47.54 39.95 -23.98
CA ASN A 851 48.06 40.72 -25.09
C ASN A 851 49.47 40.24 -25.43
N LEU A 852 49.82 40.37 -26.70
CA LEU A 852 51.10 40.00 -27.25
C LEU A 852 51.73 41.26 -27.83
N SER A 853 52.99 41.48 -27.49
CA SER A 853 53.78 42.58 -28.02
C SER A 853 55.13 42.08 -28.51
N MET A 854 55.73 42.85 -29.41
CA MET A 854 57.06 42.61 -29.93
C MET A 854 57.75 43.96 -30.11
N THR A 855 59.02 44.03 -29.69
CA THR A 855 59.84 45.25 -29.84
C THR A 855 60.62 45.29 -31.16
N ASN A 856 60.85 44.14 -31.80
CA ASN A 856 61.44 44.08 -33.14
C ASN A 856 60.41 44.60 -34.18
N VAL A 857 60.90 45.28 -35.21
CA VAL A 857 60.09 45.89 -36.29
C VAL A 857 60.09 45.08 -37.59
N GLY A 858 60.90 44.01 -37.69
CA GLY A 858 61.04 43.17 -38.90
C GLY A 858 59.89 42.21 -39.20
N GLY A 859 58.90 42.12 -38.32
CA GLY A 859 57.80 41.16 -38.43
C GLY A 859 58.20 39.73 -38.10
N THR A 860 57.24 38.89 -37.72
CA THR A 860 57.45 37.47 -37.46
C THR A 860 56.12 36.70 -37.45
N ILE A 861 56.20 35.37 -37.50
CA ILE A 861 55.11 34.50 -37.06
C ILE A 861 55.55 33.85 -35.75
N SER A 862 54.80 34.07 -34.68
CA SER A 862 55.07 33.48 -33.36
C SER A 862 54.07 32.37 -33.08
N THR A 863 54.56 31.21 -32.65
CA THR A 863 53.71 30.22 -31.98
C THR A 863 53.49 30.69 -30.55
N VAL A 864 52.23 30.92 -30.21
CA VAL A 864 51.78 31.23 -28.85
C VAL A 864 51.17 29.96 -28.27
N THR A 865 51.54 29.64 -27.04
CA THR A 865 51.14 28.42 -26.34
C THR A 865 50.41 28.78 -25.05
N ALA A 866 49.20 28.27 -24.88
CA ALA A 866 48.45 28.30 -23.64
C ALA A 866 48.57 26.93 -22.94
N THR A 867 49.01 26.90 -21.68
CA THR A 867 49.17 25.67 -20.89
C THR A 867 48.50 25.79 -19.54
N MET A 868 47.79 24.75 -19.13
CA MET A 868 47.12 24.68 -17.83
C MET A 868 47.23 23.28 -17.22
N ILE A 869 47.17 23.20 -15.89
CA ILE A 869 47.17 21.95 -15.13
C ILE A 869 45.87 21.89 -14.34
N ASN A 870 45.10 20.82 -14.53
CA ASN A 870 43.82 20.64 -13.86
C ASN A 870 44.00 20.07 -12.43
N SER A 871 42.92 19.97 -11.64
CA SER A 871 43.00 19.48 -10.25
C SER A 871 43.42 18.01 -10.12
N ALA A 872 43.35 17.24 -11.21
CA ALA A 872 43.87 15.87 -11.30
C ALA A 872 45.34 15.80 -11.75
N ASN A 873 46.05 16.94 -11.81
CA ASN A 873 47.43 17.08 -12.28
C ASN A 873 47.66 16.68 -13.75
N VAL A 874 46.63 16.77 -14.60
CA VAL A 874 46.76 16.57 -16.05
C VAL A 874 47.04 17.90 -16.72
N THR A 875 48.04 17.93 -17.60
CA THR A 875 48.42 19.13 -18.38
C THR A 875 47.64 19.18 -19.69
N SER A 876 47.02 20.34 -19.99
CA SER A 876 46.40 20.66 -21.27
C SER A 876 47.18 21.82 -21.91
N THR A 877 47.62 21.64 -23.15
CA THR A 877 48.46 22.62 -23.86
C THR A 877 47.98 22.81 -25.30
N GLN A 878 47.73 24.05 -25.70
CA GLN A 878 47.28 24.39 -27.05
C GLN A 878 48.10 25.52 -27.67
N ASP A 879 48.39 25.38 -28.97
CA ASP A 879 49.18 26.33 -29.74
C ASP A 879 48.33 27.06 -30.80
N LYS A 880 48.62 28.34 -31.02
CA LYS A 880 48.12 29.13 -32.15
C LYS A 880 49.23 29.99 -32.75
N PRO A 881 49.32 30.07 -34.10
CA PRO A 881 50.18 31.04 -34.75
C PRO A 881 49.57 32.44 -34.63
N VAL A 882 50.41 33.43 -34.35
CA VAL A 882 50.08 34.86 -34.35
C VAL A 882 51.09 35.61 -35.21
N ILE A 883 50.61 36.47 -36.09
CA ILE A 883 51.42 37.18 -37.07
C ILE A 883 51.63 38.62 -36.62
N PHE A 884 52.88 39.06 -36.62
CA PHE A 884 53.25 40.48 -36.57
C PHE A 884 53.79 40.88 -37.93
N TYR A 885 53.15 41.85 -38.59
CA TYR A 885 53.63 42.35 -39.87
C TYR A 885 54.79 43.32 -39.69
N PRO A 886 55.76 43.35 -40.63
CA PRO A 886 56.86 44.30 -40.57
C PRO A 886 56.39 45.76 -40.60
N ASP A 887 57.06 46.62 -39.84
CA ASP A 887 56.82 48.07 -39.86
C ASP A 887 57.65 48.75 -40.94
N PHE A 888 57.06 48.91 -42.11
CA PHE A 888 57.70 49.60 -43.24
C PHE A 888 57.88 51.11 -43.05
N THR A 889 57.25 51.72 -42.03
CA THR A 889 57.48 53.14 -41.73
C THR A 889 58.88 53.40 -41.17
N LYS A 890 59.59 52.35 -40.74
CA LYS A 890 60.96 52.40 -40.23
C LYS A 890 62.01 52.17 -41.31
N ALA A 891 61.64 52.11 -42.59
CA ALA A 891 62.58 51.86 -43.67
C ALA A 891 63.78 52.83 -43.65
N THR A 892 64.99 52.31 -43.83
CA THR A 892 66.23 53.10 -43.89
C THR A 892 67.02 52.80 -45.15
N LEU A 893 67.77 53.79 -45.60
CA LEU A 893 68.67 53.66 -46.74
C LEU A 893 70.07 54.10 -46.34
N ASN A 894 71.08 53.25 -46.48
CA ASN A 894 72.47 53.55 -46.12
C ASN A 894 73.40 53.44 -47.34
N THR A 895 74.55 54.10 -47.29
CA THR A 895 75.62 54.01 -48.31
C THR A 895 76.84 53.32 -47.70
N PRO A 896 76.93 51.97 -47.71
CA PRO A 896 77.86 51.22 -46.86
C PRO A 896 79.34 51.52 -47.08
N ALA A 897 79.71 52.00 -48.26
CA ALA A 897 81.08 52.38 -48.58
C ALA A 897 81.58 53.57 -47.74
N ASN A 898 80.69 54.40 -47.22
CA ASN A 898 81.04 55.57 -46.42
C ASN A 898 80.32 55.53 -45.06
N THR A 899 81.03 55.78 -43.95
CA THR A 899 80.58 55.60 -42.55
C THR A 899 79.44 56.54 -42.10
N TYR A 900 78.73 57.21 -43.01
CA TYR A 900 77.78 58.28 -42.71
C TYR A 900 76.33 57.78 -42.65
N SER A 901 75.52 58.51 -41.87
CA SER A 901 74.08 58.26 -41.71
C SER A 901 73.35 58.35 -43.05
N GLY A 902 72.52 57.35 -43.30
CA GLY A 902 71.71 57.16 -44.50
C GLY A 902 70.76 58.29 -44.92
N PHE A 903 70.21 58.19 -46.12
CA PHE A 903 69.16 59.10 -46.61
C PHE A 903 67.78 58.68 -46.13
N ASN A 904 66.87 59.65 -45.98
CA ASN A 904 65.46 59.34 -45.79
C ASN A 904 64.93 58.62 -47.04
N ILE A 905 64.09 57.60 -46.86
CA ILE A 905 63.52 56.84 -47.96
C ILE A 905 62.72 57.70 -48.95
N ASN A 906 62.15 58.81 -48.50
CA ASN A 906 61.38 59.74 -49.34
C ASN A 906 62.24 60.86 -49.95
N SER A 907 63.57 60.81 -49.79
CA SER A 907 64.47 61.87 -50.27
C SER A 907 64.66 61.91 -51.79
N GLY A 908 64.22 60.87 -52.51
CA GLY A 908 64.43 60.72 -53.96
C GLY A 908 65.83 60.23 -54.35
N PHE A 909 66.66 59.83 -53.38
CA PHE A 909 67.94 59.16 -53.63
C PHE A 909 67.77 57.86 -54.45
N PRO A 910 68.80 57.36 -55.14
CA PRO A 910 69.83 58.18 -55.76
C PRO A 910 69.27 58.88 -57.00
N THR A 911 69.72 60.11 -57.24
CA THR A 911 69.51 60.82 -58.50
C THR A 911 70.77 60.82 -59.37
N THR A 912 71.87 60.27 -58.89
CA THR A 912 73.15 60.21 -59.57
C THR A 912 73.70 58.80 -59.47
N GLY A 913 74.58 58.39 -60.37
CA GLY A 913 75.19 57.07 -60.26
C GLY A 913 76.40 56.90 -61.14
N PHE A 914 77.20 55.89 -60.82
CA PHE A 914 78.31 55.44 -61.64
C PHE A 914 78.48 53.93 -61.49
N LYS A 915 79.29 53.34 -62.38
CA LYS A 915 79.42 51.89 -62.46
C LYS A 915 79.84 51.29 -61.11
N ASN A 916 79.11 50.28 -60.67
CA ASN A 916 79.26 49.54 -59.42
C ASN A 916 79.13 50.37 -58.13
N THR A 917 78.49 51.56 -58.18
CA THR A 917 78.00 52.17 -56.93
C THR A 917 76.97 51.28 -56.28
N HIS A 918 76.94 51.32 -54.96
CA HIS A 918 75.98 50.54 -54.21
C HIS A 918 75.50 51.27 -52.96
N PHE A 919 74.26 50.99 -52.62
CA PHE A 919 73.61 51.43 -51.40
C PHE A 919 72.82 50.26 -50.82
N GLN A 920 72.42 50.35 -49.56
CA GLN A 920 71.71 49.28 -48.89
C GLN A 920 70.36 49.80 -48.39
N LEU A 921 69.31 49.07 -48.73
CA LEU A 921 67.95 49.33 -48.29
C LEU A 921 67.59 48.36 -47.17
N SER A 922 66.97 48.85 -46.10
CA SER A 922 66.33 48.01 -45.09
C SER A 922 64.85 48.37 -44.99
N PRO A 923 63.92 47.48 -45.38
CA PRO A 923 62.49 47.79 -45.42
C PRO A 923 61.89 48.17 -44.06
N HIS A 924 62.48 47.69 -42.97
CA HIS A 924 62.01 47.92 -41.60
C HIS A 924 63.11 48.54 -40.70
N GLY A 925 64.20 49.03 -41.30
CA GLY A 925 65.22 49.81 -40.59
C GLY A 925 66.34 49.02 -39.90
N ILE A 926 66.29 47.68 -39.90
CA ILE A 926 67.34 46.81 -39.35
C ILE A 926 67.86 45.89 -40.45
N THR A 927 69.10 46.10 -40.90
CA THR A 927 69.71 45.34 -42.01
C THR A 927 69.85 43.83 -41.73
N GLY A 928 69.93 43.44 -40.46
CA GLY A 928 70.03 42.05 -40.03
C GLY A 928 68.83 41.15 -40.36
N ALA A 929 67.65 41.71 -40.61
CA ALA A 929 66.45 40.95 -40.99
C ALA A 929 66.09 41.09 -42.49
N ASN A 930 66.96 41.71 -43.30
CA ASN A 930 66.74 41.82 -44.74
C ASN A 930 66.70 40.44 -45.45
N SER A 931 67.23 39.39 -44.82
CA SER A 931 67.15 38.01 -45.30
C SER A 931 65.73 37.44 -45.31
N ASP A 932 64.79 38.07 -44.59
CA ASP A 932 63.40 37.63 -44.47
C ASP A 932 62.53 38.11 -45.65
N TYR A 933 63.17 38.75 -46.64
CA TYR A 933 62.52 39.25 -47.84
C TYR A 933 63.08 38.58 -49.09
N ASP A 934 62.19 38.37 -50.05
CA ASP A 934 62.55 38.09 -51.44
C ASP A 934 62.72 39.40 -52.19
N TRP A 935 63.90 39.58 -52.76
CA TRP A 935 64.33 40.83 -53.37
C TRP A 935 64.31 40.74 -54.89
N VAL A 936 63.71 41.73 -55.54
CA VAL A 936 63.64 41.83 -57.00
C VAL A 936 63.97 43.25 -57.43
N SER A 937 64.73 43.38 -58.52
CA SER A 937 64.93 44.64 -59.23
C SER A 937 64.14 44.63 -60.52
N SER A 938 63.48 45.75 -60.85
CA SER A 938 62.74 45.89 -62.11
C SER A 938 63.64 46.08 -63.34
N HIS A 939 64.96 46.26 -63.16
CA HIS A 939 65.88 46.60 -64.25
C HIS A 939 67.15 45.73 -64.25
N PRO A 940 67.59 45.18 -65.40
CA PRO A 940 68.73 44.25 -65.47
C PRO A 940 70.08 44.87 -65.09
N ASN A 941 70.26 46.18 -65.32
CA ASN A 941 71.50 46.90 -64.95
C ASN A 941 71.60 47.24 -63.45
N VAL A 942 70.60 46.86 -62.65
CA VAL A 942 70.60 47.06 -61.20
C VAL A 942 70.35 45.73 -60.52
N SER A 943 71.31 45.26 -59.74
CA SER A 943 71.17 44.03 -58.96
C SER A 943 70.87 44.34 -57.51
N VAL A 944 70.03 43.53 -56.87
CA VAL A 944 69.80 43.55 -55.42
C VAL A 944 70.16 42.19 -54.83
N SER A 945 70.91 42.19 -53.74
CA SER A 945 71.29 40.98 -53.00
C SER A 945 70.27 40.64 -51.90
N ASN A 946 70.40 39.45 -51.31
CA ASN A 946 69.57 39.00 -50.19
C ASN A 946 69.74 39.81 -48.89
N THR A 947 70.74 40.69 -48.81
CA THR A 947 70.92 41.64 -47.70
C THR A 947 70.35 43.02 -48.02
N GLY A 948 69.62 43.18 -49.12
CA GLY A 948 69.09 44.47 -49.57
C GLY A 948 70.18 45.42 -50.07
N ALA A 949 71.40 44.95 -50.36
CA ALA A 949 72.42 45.76 -51.02
C ALA A 949 72.13 45.84 -52.52
N ILE A 950 71.89 47.06 -53.01
CA ILE A 950 71.59 47.40 -54.39
C ILE A 950 72.85 47.92 -55.04
N THR A 951 73.23 47.37 -56.19
CA THR A 951 74.40 47.77 -56.97
C THR A 951 73.98 48.21 -58.37
N LEU A 952 74.39 49.41 -58.77
CA LEU A 952 74.20 49.93 -60.12
C LEU A 952 75.31 49.39 -61.02
N GLN A 953 75.05 48.32 -61.77
CA GLN A 953 76.06 47.66 -62.61
C GLN A 953 76.35 48.45 -63.90
N ASP A 954 75.34 49.15 -64.40
CA ASP A 954 75.42 50.10 -65.52
C ASP A 954 74.26 51.11 -65.42
N ASN A 955 74.22 52.10 -66.32
CA ASN A 955 73.15 53.10 -66.37
C ASN A 955 71.78 52.43 -66.64
N PRO A 956 70.78 52.58 -65.77
CA PRO A 956 69.43 52.05 -66.01
C PRO A 956 68.62 52.87 -67.04
N GLY A 957 68.98 54.13 -67.30
CA GLY A 957 68.31 54.97 -68.32
C GLY A 957 66.83 55.31 -68.06
N GLY A 958 66.29 54.95 -66.90
CA GLY A 958 64.89 55.16 -66.54
C GLY A 958 64.60 54.82 -65.07
N LYS A 959 63.31 54.77 -64.72
CA LYS A 959 62.86 54.46 -63.36
C LYS A 959 63.18 53.02 -62.99
N VAL A 960 63.82 52.82 -61.84
CA VAL A 960 64.09 51.50 -61.25
C VAL A 960 63.25 51.34 -60.00
N THR A 961 62.65 50.16 -59.85
CA THR A 961 61.87 49.76 -58.68
C THR A 961 62.55 48.56 -58.05
N ILE A 962 62.90 48.69 -56.77
CA ILE A 962 63.36 47.59 -55.93
C ILE A 962 62.17 47.11 -55.11
N THR A 963 61.86 45.83 -55.20
CA THR A 963 60.76 45.19 -54.50
C THR A 963 61.32 44.23 -53.46
N ALA A 964 60.89 44.39 -52.20
CA ALA A 964 61.14 43.47 -51.11
C ALA A 964 59.82 42.87 -50.64
N THR A 965 59.56 41.62 -50.99
CA THR A 965 58.36 40.88 -50.58
C THR A 965 58.69 40.07 -49.33
N TRP A 966 57.92 40.23 -48.27
CA TRP A 966 58.16 39.48 -47.03
C TRP A 966 57.86 38.00 -47.23
N LYS A 967 58.80 37.12 -46.88
CA LYS A 967 58.71 35.67 -47.16
C LYS A 967 57.54 34.98 -46.47
N HIS A 968 57.06 35.53 -45.36
CA HIS A 968 55.98 34.95 -44.56
C HIS A 968 54.58 35.34 -45.06
N ASP A 969 54.45 36.46 -45.78
CA ASP A 969 53.20 36.88 -46.41
C ASP A 969 53.50 37.69 -47.67
N SER A 970 53.26 37.07 -48.83
CA SER A 970 53.49 37.68 -50.14
C SER A 970 52.67 38.95 -50.42
N SER A 971 51.63 39.24 -49.63
CA SER A 971 50.87 40.49 -49.71
C SER A 971 51.60 41.67 -49.07
N LYS A 972 52.58 41.41 -48.19
CA LYS A 972 53.38 42.45 -47.53
C LYS A 972 54.61 42.75 -48.35
N VAL A 973 54.46 43.77 -49.19
CA VAL A 973 55.47 44.21 -50.15
C VAL A 973 55.93 45.62 -49.80
N PHE A 974 57.24 45.80 -49.71
CA PHE A 974 57.87 47.11 -49.68
C PHE A 974 58.48 47.40 -51.05
N THR A 975 58.22 48.58 -51.59
CA THR A 975 58.78 49.02 -52.88
C THR A 975 59.54 50.32 -52.70
N TYR A 976 60.69 50.40 -53.35
CA TYR A 976 61.50 51.61 -53.41
C TYR A 976 61.81 51.98 -54.85
N ASP A 977 61.43 53.20 -55.23
CA ASP A 977 61.58 53.73 -56.57
C ASP A 977 62.65 54.82 -56.61
N PHE A 978 63.52 54.76 -57.61
CA PHE A 978 64.48 55.83 -57.88
C PHE A 978 64.67 56.06 -59.38
N THR A 979 65.20 57.22 -59.74
CA THR A 979 65.50 57.60 -61.13
C THR A 979 66.73 58.49 -61.13
N LEU A 980 67.69 58.16 -61.99
CA LEU A 980 68.91 58.96 -62.12
C LEU A 980 68.66 60.14 -63.04
N ASN A 981 69.08 61.34 -62.61
CA ASN A 981 69.12 62.56 -63.40
C ASN A 981 70.32 62.55 -64.37
N TYR A 982 71.47 62.03 -63.93
CA TYR A 982 72.66 61.88 -64.75
C TYR A 982 73.53 60.71 -64.27
N TRP A 983 74.33 60.18 -65.19
CA TRP A 983 75.21 59.02 -64.95
C TRP A 983 76.65 59.34 -65.30
N VAL A 984 77.61 59.02 -64.43
CA VAL A 984 79.03 59.12 -64.77
C VAL A 984 79.40 57.95 -65.69
N GLY A 985 79.41 58.21 -66.99
CA GLY A 985 79.63 57.19 -68.02
C GLY A 985 81.10 56.99 -68.38
N LEU A 986 81.94 57.99 -68.15
CA LEU A 986 83.38 57.93 -68.42
C LEU A 986 84.15 58.68 -67.35
N TYR A 987 85.32 58.13 -67.02
CA TYR A 987 86.29 58.77 -66.15
C TYR A 987 87.69 58.51 -66.69
N SER A 988 88.60 59.46 -66.55
CA SER A 988 90.03 59.29 -66.82
C SER A 988 90.88 59.95 -65.75
N SER A 989 91.87 59.21 -65.22
CA SER A 989 92.91 59.73 -64.31
C SER A 989 94.03 60.46 -65.07
N THR A 990 93.94 60.56 -66.39
CA THR A 990 94.91 61.30 -67.19
C THR A 990 94.68 62.80 -67.02
N ASN A 991 95.71 63.51 -66.54
CA ASN A 991 95.65 64.96 -66.39
C ASN A 991 95.67 65.64 -67.75
N LEU A 992 94.57 66.31 -68.09
CA LEU A 992 94.40 67.08 -69.33
C LEU A 992 94.10 68.55 -69.02
N SER A 993 94.32 69.43 -70.00
CA SER A 993 93.74 70.78 -69.96
C SER A 993 92.21 70.69 -70.03
N TRP A 994 91.51 71.71 -69.52
CA TRP A 994 90.04 71.73 -69.55
C TRP A 994 89.46 71.53 -70.96
N ALA A 995 90.02 72.20 -71.98
CA ALA A 995 89.55 72.09 -73.36
C ALA A 995 89.67 70.66 -73.91
N GLN A 996 90.74 69.94 -73.55
CA GLN A 996 90.95 68.54 -73.97
C GLN A 996 90.03 67.57 -73.22
N ALA A 997 89.81 67.80 -71.93
CA ALA A 997 88.85 67.04 -71.13
C ALA A 997 87.40 67.22 -71.64
N ASN A 998 87.00 68.47 -71.92
CA ASN A 998 85.68 68.80 -72.43
C ASN A 998 85.43 68.19 -73.82
N ALA A 999 86.40 68.28 -74.74
CA ALA A 999 86.33 67.64 -76.04
C ALA A 999 86.24 66.10 -75.94
N SER A 1000 86.95 65.51 -74.97
CA SER A 1000 86.91 64.06 -74.72
C SER A 1000 85.51 63.62 -74.25
N CYS A 1001 84.85 64.40 -73.39
CA CYS A 1001 83.47 64.13 -73.00
C CYS A 1001 82.48 64.27 -74.16
N ILE A 1002 82.58 65.35 -74.95
CA ILE A 1002 81.69 65.60 -76.10
C ILE A 1002 81.83 64.49 -77.15
N ASN A 1003 83.07 64.05 -77.44
CA ASN A 1003 83.33 62.95 -78.38
C ASN A 1003 82.74 61.62 -77.90
N ALA A 1004 82.59 61.43 -76.59
CA ALA A 1004 81.95 60.26 -75.99
C ALA A 1004 80.42 60.43 -75.86
N GLY A 1005 79.83 61.51 -76.40
CA GLY A 1005 78.39 61.81 -76.33
C GLY A 1005 77.94 62.26 -74.94
N MET A 1006 78.83 62.85 -74.15
CA MET A 1006 78.65 63.25 -72.76
C MET A 1006 79.17 64.68 -72.54
N ARG A 1007 79.12 65.18 -71.31
CA ARG A 1007 79.67 66.50 -70.94
C ARG A 1007 80.39 66.45 -69.59
N LEU A 1008 81.24 67.44 -69.33
CA LEU A 1008 81.76 67.67 -67.99
C LEU A 1008 80.59 68.04 -67.04
N PRO A 1009 80.61 67.56 -65.78
CA PRO A 1009 79.59 67.89 -64.80
C PRO A 1009 79.74 69.32 -64.30
N THR A 1010 78.63 70.01 -64.04
CA THR A 1010 78.63 71.34 -63.43
C THR A 1010 79.05 71.28 -61.96
N ASN A 1011 79.46 72.42 -61.40
CA ASN A 1011 79.82 72.50 -59.97
C ASN A 1011 78.72 71.95 -59.05
N SER A 1012 77.45 72.30 -59.32
CA SER A 1012 76.29 71.83 -58.55
C SER A 1012 75.98 70.34 -58.72
N GLU A 1013 76.40 69.73 -59.83
CA GLU A 1013 76.23 68.30 -60.07
C GLU A 1013 77.34 67.48 -59.40
N VAL A 1014 78.54 68.03 -59.23
CA VAL A 1014 79.58 67.31 -58.49
C VAL A 1014 79.44 67.48 -56.98
N SER A 1015 79.04 68.65 -56.49
CA SER A 1015 78.92 68.93 -55.05
C SER A 1015 77.99 70.09 -54.69
N ALA A 1016 77.43 70.05 -53.49
CA ALA A 1016 76.72 71.16 -52.85
C ALA A 1016 77.60 71.98 -51.87
N GLY A 1017 78.85 71.57 -51.68
CA GLY A 1017 79.80 72.18 -50.74
C GLY A 1017 80.73 71.13 -50.11
N GLN A 1018 81.82 71.58 -49.48
CA GLN A 1018 82.76 70.69 -48.81
C GLN A 1018 82.08 69.90 -47.69
N ASP A 1019 82.25 68.57 -47.71
CA ASP A 1019 81.67 67.62 -46.77
C ASP A 1019 80.13 67.71 -46.64
N VAL A 1020 79.45 68.37 -47.59
CA VAL A 1020 78.00 68.53 -47.60
C VAL A 1020 77.36 67.30 -48.25
N ARG A 1021 76.54 66.59 -47.49
CA ARG A 1021 75.72 65.47 -47.96
C ARG A 1021 74.33 65.95 -48.36
N GLY A 1022 73.76 65.37 -49.41
CA GLY A 1022 72.45 65.72 -49.93
C GLY A 1022 72.15 65.07 -51.28
N VAL A 1023 70.86 64.84 -51.55
CA VAL A 1023 70.38 64.30 -52.83
C VAL A 1023 70.53 65.35 -53.93
N GLY A 1024 70.95 64.94 -55.13
CA GLY A 1024 71.06 65.81 -56.31
C GLY A 1024 72.48 66.05 -56.84
N SER A 1025 73.51 65.80 -56.04
CA SER A 1025 74.91 65.93 -56.44
C SER A 1025 75.69 64.64 -56.20
N LEU A 1026 76.71 64.38 -57.02
CA LEU A 1026 77.47 63.13 -57.00
C LEU A 1026 78.16 62.89 -55.64
N PHE A 1027 78.91 63.88 -55.13
CA PHE A 1027 79.51 63.79 -53.79
C PHE A 1027 78.44 63.79 -52.69
N GLY A 1028 77.41 64.63 -52.85
CA GLY A 1028 76.35 64.75 -51.87
C GLY A 1028 75.65 63.42 -51.62
N GLU A 1029 75.43 62.64 -52.69
CA GLU A 1029 74.79 61.32 -52.64
C GLU A 1029 75.75 60.22 -52.21
N TRP A 1030 76.91 60.11 -52.83
CA TRP A 1030 77.78 58.94 -52.65
C TRP A 1030 78.88 59.13 -51.60
N GLY A 1031 79.19 60.37 -51.21
CA GLY A 1031 80.27 60.73 -50.28
C GLY A 1031 81.64 60.69 -50.95
N ASN A 1032 82.68 60.36 -50.17
CA ASN A 1032 84.03 60.15 -50.69
C ASN A 1032 83.98 59.08 -51.79
N LEU A 1033 84.25 59.49 -53.02
CA LEU A 1033 84.13 58.61 -54.19
C LEU A 1033 85.26 57.56 -54.21
N ASN A 1034 86.40 57.83 -53.56
CA ASN A 1034 87.50 56.86 -53.42
C ASN A 1034 87.12 55.65 -52.56
N ALA A 1035 86.02 55.73 -51.80
CA ALA A 1035 85.52 54.59 -51.05
C ALA A 1035 84.89 53.51 -51.96
N TYR A 1036 84.62 53.84 -53.23
CA TYR A 1036 84.08 52.90 -54.21
C TYR A 1036 85.22 52.38 -55.11
N PRO A 1037 85.51 51.06 -55.10
CA PRO A 1037 86.64 50.50 -55.85
C PRO A 1037 86.57 50.70 -57.37
N SER A 1038 85.37 50.93 -57.90
CA SER A 1038 85.13 51.19 -59.32
C SER A 1038 85.34 52.66 -59.71
N PHE A 1039 85.44 53.56 -58.74
CA PHE A 1039 85.79 54.95 -58.97
C PHE A 1039 87.32 55.09 -58.86
N PRO A 1040 88.01 55.64 -59.86
CA PRO A 1040 89.47 55.65 -59.81
C PRO A 1040 90.01 56.67 -58.81
N THR A 1041 91.16 56.35 -58.21
CA THR A 1041 91.86 57.21 -57.24
C THR A 1041 92.51 58.42 -57.92
N ALA A 1042 91.74 59.47 -58.21
CA ALA A 1042 92.30 60.82 -58.34
C ALA A 1042 91.92 61.65 -57.11
N GLN A 1043 92.65 62.73 -56.85
CA GLN A 1043 92.25 63.65 -55.78
C GLN A 1043 91.34 64.75 -56.29
N ILE A 1044 91.53 65.18 -57.55
CA ILE A 1044 90.94 66.40 -58.09
C ILE A 1044 90.58 66.20 -59.57
N ILE A 1045 89.39 66.62 -60.00
CA ILE A 1045 88.94 66.53 -61.39
C ILE A 1045 88.33 67.83 -61.92
N TRP A 1046 88.24 67.97 -63.24
CA TRP A 1046 87.57 69.11 -63.90
C TRP A 1046 86.06 69.12 -63.71
N THR A 1047 85.50 70.32 -63.52
CA THR A 1047 84.06 70.59 -63.71
C THR A 1047 83.83 71.27 -65.07
N SER A 1048 82.57 71.56 -65.41
CA SER A 1048 82.20 72.26 -66.63
C SER A 1048 82.65 73.72 -66.67
N VAL A 1049 83.27 74.23 -65.61
CA VAL A 1049 83.85 75.58 -65.52
C VAL A 1049 85.37 75.42 -65.60
N ASP A 1050 85.99 76.09 -66.57
CA ASP A 1050 87.41 75.95 -66.91
C ASP A 1050 88.38 76.50 -65.85
N THR A 1051 87.85 77.22 -64.87
CA THR A 1051 88.58 77.70 -63.70
C THR A 1051 88.29 76.90 -62.43
N ASN A 1052 87.51 75.82 -62.47
CA ASN A 1052 87.13 75.11 -61.26
C ASN A 1052 87.54 73.65 -61.26
N ASP A 1053 87.95 73.20 -60.08
CA ASP A 1053 88.24 71.82 -59.81
C ASP A 1053 87.27 71.23 -58.78
N PHE A 1054 87.22 69.90 -58.69
CA PHE A 1054 86.39 69.17 -57.75
C PHE A 1054 87.19 68.06 -57.09
N HIS A 1055 87.27 68.13 -55.76
CA HIS A 1055 87.91 67.15 -54.92
C HIS A 1055 86.96 65.99 -54.62
N ILE A 1056 87.28 64.81 -55.13
CA ILE A 1056 86.37 63.65 -55.06
C ILE A 1056 86.30 62.99 -53.68
N ASP A 1057 87.24 63.31 -52.80
CA ASP A 1057 87.36 62.79 -51.43
C ASP A 1057 86.68 63.66 -50.37
N THR A 1058 86.67 64.98 -50.58
CA THR A 1058 86.18 66.00 -49.63
C THR A 1058 84.96 66.76 -50.12
N GLY A 1059 84.60 66.63 -51.41
CA GLY A 1059 83.46 67.33 -51.98
C GLY A 1059 83.71 68.81 -52.28
N LEU A 1060 84.92 69.28 -52.09
CA LEU A 1060 85.28 70.68 -52.19
C LEU A 1060 85.48 71.08 -53.66
N THR A 1061 84.89 72.19 -54.08
CA THR A 1061 85.15 72.80 -55.39
C THR A 1061 85.97 74.06 -55.21
N HIS A 1062 87.16 74.13 -55.79
CA HIS A 1062 88.02 75.32 -55.73
C HIS A 1062 88.20 75.97 -57.09
N SER A 1063 88.67 77.22 -57.08
CA SER A 1063 89.15 77.88 -58.28
C SER A 1063 90.59 77.44 -58.56
N ALA A 1064 90.79 76.69 -59.63
CA ALA A 1064 92.07 76.20 -60.10
C ALA A 1064 92.52 77.00 -61.33
N SER A 1065 93.76 77.47 -61.35
CA SER A 1065 94.34 78.18 -62.50
C SER A 1065 95.65 77.53 -62.94
N ASN A 1066 95.84 77.35 -64.25
CA ASN A 1066 97.03 76.75 -64.88
C ASN A 1066 97.38 75.33 -64.38
N VAL A 1067 96.39 74.46 -64.25
CA VAL A 1067 96.60 73.06 -63.90
C VAL A 1067 96.12 72.13 -65.03
N THR A 1068 96.63 70.91 -65.06
CA THR A 1068 96.03 69.80 -65.81
C THR A 1068 95.46 68.83 -64.78
N LEU A 1069 94.19 68.44 -64.96
CA LEU A 1069 93.45 67.63 -63.99
C LEU A 1069 92.84 66.42 -64.69
N ALA A 1070 92.57 65.39 -63.90
CA ALA A 1070 91.71 64.27 -64.31
C ALA A 1070 90.30 64.79 -64.64
N TYR A 1071 89.48 63.98 -65.30
CA TYR A 1071 88.14 64.39 -65.68
C TYR A 1071 87.15 63.24 -65.62
N MET A 1072 85.88 63.59 -65.38
CA MET A 1072 84.76 62.67 -65.52
C MET A 1072 83.72 63.27 -66.46
N CYS A 1073 83.02 62.42 -67.18
CA CYS A 1073 81.97 62.80 -68.09
C CYS A 1073 80.65 62.21 -67.60
N ILE A 1074 79.63 63.06 -67.54
CA ILE A 1074 78.27 62.66 -67.21
C ILE A 1074 77.39 62.65 -68.46
N LYS A 1075 76.48 61.67 -68.48
CA LYS A 1075 75.42 61.52 -69.47
C LYS A 1075 74.11 62.00 -68.90
#